data_AF-A3GEV8-F1
#
_entry.id   AF-A3GEV8-F1
#
_cell.length_a   1.000
_cell.length_b   1.000
_cell.length_c   1.000
_cell.angle_alpha   90.00
_cell.angle_beta   90.00
_cell.angle_gamma   90.00
#
_symmetry.space_group_name_H-M   'P 1'
#
loop_
_entity.id
_entity.type
_entity.pdbx_description
1 polymer ?
#
loop_
_entity_poly.entity_id
_entity_poly.type
_entity_poly.pdbx_seq_one_letter_code
_entity_poly.pdbx_strand_id
1 'polypeptide(L)'
;LDKVHRAFFKSLQREQTKYGKKHIVIEPSIRHLLVLLQNEKFESNHTSQLQSKLPLQLKTRRLLEPVVFHIILSLYYISKKPSLDSKYIQSQSQAQCHYLSQIITRIDKKYKKILENIDCRDALYLVENFGNEITESETSESLKMALSCFNRLSNSKYNVENDLLPWIRSLIAPSITSSCSSLSNLTDIPPFVLGDILLRTPMSKEELHLQLDIWNEYMRPISMAYLEKQSFLKTCINNLVFYCIHYDPSTLFELLKSTYSFYTSPKLGFKVSVTNNDFLNELIWSMAYTSLSGNSSAASSIISSQEYLVNVLSNSGTNEDEISLRLNLRSFMGIVLAINKKSADKGRQLFEFAEKKYFSGQREISSKDMASYNIVKIYLSKTPEELLHHFNNAAVDFFHSSGLWLSFVSKLNQFNLLTSTRSKKIMKELVNNAEKIIITKDIVSILFTPIHSLKTFDELMTIMMAHSNEMVLYHTNILLPRYISLLYSGNDSDEWVQRKYPWDRDILDNSGKPFKGFNSPVEYARHLYGTCFQKKSARIVGVMLEGEAEIEPANVYETYKRELRDNGDLVPNNSCLLALIKAAVQSPPGGPYLFWGDLYATQVVIHEFKSNVQQDVSDTNYKVYPNDKLWRKYIQMLAKFEYISELSDIIKWWEKLKFVPQQKTLYELLVALPEQYANRYIIHFTTLRESSHEETEGCSSWPWPTLSELQNYRNSN
;
A
#
# COMPACT_ATOMS: atom_id res chain seq x y z
N LEU A 1 6.65 -7.56 4.55
CA LEU A 1 7.76 -7.05 3.71
C LEU A 1 7.27 -5.86 2.91
N ASP A 2 7.94 -4.72 3.06
CA ASP A 2 7.54 -3.44 2.48
C ASP A 2 7.77 -3.32 0.97
N LYS A 3 7.09 -2.36 0.33
CA LYS A 3 7.25 -2.11 -1.11
C LYS A 3 8.70 -1.79 -1.48
N VAL A 4 9.32 -0.87 -0.77
CA VAL A 4 10.70 -0.42 -1.03
C VAL A 4 11.68 -1.57 -0.82
N HIS A 5 11.48 -2.34 0.24
CA HIS A 5 12.27 -3.53 0.54
C HIS A 5 12.17 -4.57 -0.58
N ARG A 6 10.95 -4.94 -1.01
CA ARG A 6 10.74 -5.90 -2.11
C ARG A 6 11.39 -5.43 -3.42
N ALA A 7 11.29 -4.14 -3.73
CA ALA A 7 11.92 -3.57 -4.92
C ALA A 7 13.45 -3.66 -4.85
N PHE A 8 14.01 -3.37 -3.67
CA PHE A 8 15.45 -3.46 -3.43
C PHE A 8 15.96 -4.90 -3.52
N PHE A 9 15.28 -5.82 -2.83
CA PHE A 9 15.56 -7.25 -2.85
C PHE A 9 15.60 -7.80 -4.28
N LYS A 10 14.59 -7.49 -5.10
CA LYS A 10 14.54 -7.89 -6.51
C LYS A 10 15.66 -7.29 -7.35
N SER A 11 16.06 -6.06 -7.05
CA SER A 11 17.20 -5.43 -7.73
C SER A 11 18.48 -6.24 -7.49
N LEU A 12 18.71 -6.68 -6.25
CA LEU A 12 19.88 -7.47 -5.89
C LEU A 12 19.83 -8.89 -6.49
N GLN A 13 18.67 -9.55 -6.45
CA GLN A 13 18.50 -10.86 -7.10
C GLN A 13 18.71 -10.81 -8.61
N ARG A 14 18.26 -9.73 -9.27
CA ARG A 14 18.53 -9.51 -10.71
C ARG A 14 20.03 -9.42 -10.99
N GLU A 15 20.83 -8.93 -10.06
CA GLU A 15 22.27 -8.91 -10.27
C GLU A 15 22.88 -10.32 -10.26
N GLN A 16 22.35 -11.23 -9.45
CA GLN A 16 22.76 -12.64 -9.47
C GLN A 16 22.32 -13.32 -10.77
N THR A 17 21.05 -13.20 -11.16
CA THR A 17 20.49 -13.94 -12.29
C THR A 17 20.93 -13.38 -13.64
N LYS A 18 21.01 -12.05 -13.79
CA LYS A 18 21.34 -11.42 -15.08
C LYS A 18 22.84 -11.23 -15.29
N TYR A 19 23.60 -10.95 -14.22
CA TYR A 19 25.03 -10.68 -14.31
C TYR A 19 25.91 -11.80 -13.75
N GLY A 20 25.33 -12.94 -13.35
CA GLY A 20 26.07 -14.12 -12.90
C GLY A 20 26.88 -13.91 -11.63
N LYS A 21 26.54 -12.91 -10.80
CA LYS A 21 27.25 -12.67 -9.54
C LYS A 21 27.01 -13.84 -8.58
N LYS A 22 28.10 -14.51 -8.17
CA LYS A 22 28.04 -15.65 -7.23
C LYS A 22 27.56 -15.27 -5.82
N HIS A 23 27.82 -14.02 -5.40
CA HIS A 23 27.45 -13.52 -4.07
C HIS A 23 26.85 -12.12 -4.15
N ILE A 24 25.87 -11.85 -3.27
CA ILE A 24 25.37 -10.49 -3.03
C ILE A 24 26.20 -9.90 -1.90
N VAL A 25 26.80 -8.73 -2.16
CA VAL A 25 27.52 -7.96 -1.14
C VAL A 25 26.51 -7.16 -0.31
N ILE A 26 26.52 -7.36 1.00
CA ILE A 26 25.64 -6.70 1.97
C ILE A 26 26.41 -5.56 2.63
N GLU A 27 25.99 -4.32 2.36
CA GLU A 27 26.52 -3.15 3.06
C GLU A 27 25.89 -3.03 4.47
N PRO A 28 26.66 -2.80 5.54
CA PRO A 28 26.13 -2.65 6.91
C PRO A 28 25.21 -1.41 7.06
N SER A 29 23.94 -1.60 6.74
CA SER A 29 22.87 -0.59 6.75
C SER A 29 21.53 -1.27 7.00
N ILE A 30 20.57 -0.58 7.62
CA ILE A 30 19.28 -1.19 8.00
C ILE A 30 18.55 -1.76 6.78
N ARG A 31 18.59 -1.04 5.65
CA ARG A 31 17.97 -1.51 4.39
C ARG A 31 18.51 -2.87 3.94
N HIS A 32 19.82 -3.09 4.08
CA HIS A 32 20.46 -4.35 3.70
C HIS A 32 20.27 -5.44 4.76
N LEU A 33 20.08 -5.08 6.03
CA LEU A 33 19.76 -6.03 7.11
C LEU A 33 18.51 -6.83 6.76
N LEU A 34 17.45 -6.14 6.36
CA LEU A 34 16.20 -6.78 5.97
C LEU A 34 16.37 -7.74 4.78
N VAL A 35 17.31 -7.45 3.86
CA VAL A 35 17.62 -8.32 2.72
C VAL A 35 18.35 -9.57 3.20
N LEU A 36 19.35 -9.39 4.07
CA LEU A 36 20.12 -10.49 4.65
C LEU A 36 19.19 -11.45 5.41
N LEU A 37 18.38 -10.92 6.33
CA LEU A 37 17.43 -11.72 7.13
C LEU A 37 16.40 -12.43 6.23
N GLN A 38 15.97 -11.78 5.15
CA GLN A 38 15.09 -12.42 4.17
C GLN A 38 15.81 -13.58 3.46
N ASN A 39 17.03 -13.39 2.96
CA ASN A 39 17.79 -14.45 2.30
C ASN A 39 18.04 -15.64 3.23
N GLU A 40 18.40 -15.39 4.49
CA GLU A 40 18.62 -16.45 5.50
C GLU A 40 17.35 -17.25 5.81
N LYS A 41 16.16 -16.66 5.62
CA LYS A 41 14.88 -17.38 5.77
C LYS A 41 14.53 -18.25 4.56
N PHE A 42 14.93 -17.85 3.35
CA PHE A 42 14.50 -18.48 2.10
C PHE A 42 15.53 -19.38 1.43
N GLU A 43 16.83 -19.15 1.65
CA GLU A 43 17.91 -19.87 0.96
C GLU A 43 18.67 -20.82 1.90
N SER A 44 18.77 -22.10 1.52
CA SER A 44 19.66 -23.07 2.16
C SER A 44 21.15 -22.81 1.88
N ASN A 45 21.47 -22.02 0.85
CA ASN A 45 22.83 -21.87 0.30
C ASN A 45 23.55 -20.58 0.73
N HIS A 46 22.98 -19.80 1.65
CA HIS A 46 23.62 -18.64 2.30
C HIS A 46 24.46 -17.75 1.36
N THR A 47 23.87 -17.25 0.27
CA THR A 47 24.62 -16.59 -0.82
C THR A 47 25.08 -15.16 -0.54
N SER A 48 24.76 -14.62 0.64
CA SER A 48 25.03 -13.23 1.04
C SER A 48 26.38 -13.10 1.76
N GLN A 49 27.20 -12.13 1.37
CA GLN A 49 28.49 -11.83 1.99
C GLN A 49 28.51 -10.40 2.54
N LEU A 50 28.86 -10.25 3.83
CA LEU A 50 29.08 -8.95 4.44
C LEU A 50 30.25 -8.22 3.78
N GLN A 51 30.07 -6.94 3.49
CA GLN A 51 31.14 -6.09 2.98
C GLN A 51 32.29 -6.03 4.00
N SER A 52 33.49 -6.41 3.58
CA SER A 52 34.64 -6.55 4.48
C SER A 52 35.45 -5.26 4.70
N LYS A 53 35.23 -4.22 3.89
CA LYS A 53 35.97 -2.96 3.93
C LYS A 53 35.07 -1.79 4.29
N LEU A 54 35.46 -1.03 5.30
CA LEU A 54 34.86 0.26 5.65
C LEU A 54 35.18 1.31 4.57
N PRO A 55 34.17 1.98 3.98
CA PRO A 55 34.41 3.08 3.05
C PRO A 55 35.29 4.20 3.66
N LEU A 56 36.34 4.57 2.95
CA LEU A 56 37.35 5.56 3.40
C LEU A 56 36.74 6.92 3.74
N GLN A 57 35.61 7.29 3.15
CA GLN A 57 34.99 8.62 3.29
C GLN A 57 33.84 8.71 4.31
N LEU A 58 33.52 7.63 5.03
CA LEU A 58 32.44 7.66 6.04
C LEU A 58 32.80 8.60 7.21
N LYS A 59 32.05 9.69 7.34
CA LYS A 59 32.09 10.59 8.51
C LYS A 59 31.67 9.81 9.76
N THR A 60 32.28 10.11 10.91
CA THR A 60 32.04 9.42 12.20
C THR A 60 30.55 9.33 12.57
N ARG A 61 29.78 10.40 12.29
CA ARG A 61 28.32 10.46 12.53
C ARG A 61 27.50 9.43 11.75
N ARG A 62 28.05 8.86 10.67
CA ARG A 62 27.38 7.84 9.83
C ARG A 62 27.78 6.41 10.21
N LEU A 63 28.65 6.23 11.20
CA LEU A 63 29.09 4.90 11.65
C LEU A 63 28.08 4.27 12.63
N LEU A 64 27.12 5.04 13.15
CA LEU A 64 26.12 4.55 14.10
C LEU A 64 25.17 3.52 13.47
N GLU A 65 24.73 3.75 12.22
CA GLU A 65 23.86 2.82 11.50
C GLU A 65 24.53 1.44 11.28
N PRO A 66 25.77 1.35 10.75
CA PRO A 66 26.52 0.10 10.68
C PRO A 66 26.67 -0.63 12.02
N VAL A 67 26.87 0.12 13.12
CA VAL A 67 27.01 -0.48 14.45
C VAL A 67 25.69 -1.09 14.91
N VAL A 68 24.58 -0.35 14.78
CA VAL A 68 23.24 -0.87 15.13
C VAL A 68 22.85 -2.06 14.24
N PHE A 69 23.21 -2.04 12.96
CA PHE A 69 23.08 -3.19 12.05
C PHE A 69 23.71 -4.45 12.66
N HIS A 70 24.95 -4.36 13.13
CA HIS A 70 25.67 -5.49 13.71
C HIS A 70 25.08 -5.93 15.05
N ILE A 71 24.61 -5.00 15.89
CA ILE A 71 23.93 -5.35 17.15
C ILE A 71 22.68 -6.19 16.87
N ILE A 72 21.82 -5.74 15.94
CA ILE A 72 20.59 -6.48 15.60
C ILE A 72 20.92 -7.84 14.98
N LEU A 73 21.93 -7.90 14.11
CA LEU A 73 22.35 -9.16 13.49
C LEU A 73 22.89 -10.16 14.53
N SER A 74 23.71 -9.71 15.49
CA SER A 74 24.19 -10.56 16.57
C SER A 74 23.05 -11.06 17.47
N LEU A 75 22.09 -10.20 17.81
CA LEU A 75 20.89 -10.58 18.57
C LEU A 75 20.04 -11.62 17.80
N TYR A 76 19.90 -11.44 16.49
CA TYR A 76 19.21 -12.41 15.64
C TYR A 76 19.89 -13.79 15.67
N TYR A 77 21.21 -13.85 15.48
CA TYR A 77 21.95 -15.12 15.52
C TYR A 77 21.94 -15.79 16.89
N ILE A 78 21.92 -15.01 17.97
CA ILE A 78 21.71 -15.53 19.32
C ILE A 78 20.35 -16.21 19.41
N SER A 79 19.27 -15.53 19.00
CA SER A 79 17.90 -16.07 19.06
C SER A 79 17.66 -17.27 18.13
N LYS A 80 18.41 -17.37 17.02
CA LYS A 80 18.25 -18.40 15.98
C LYS A 80 19.34 -19.48 15.99
N LYS A 81 20.24 -19.47 16.97
CA LYS A 81 21.33 -20.44 17.12
C LYS A 81 20.91 -21.91 16.97
N PRO A 82 19.72 -22.36 17.42
CA PRO A 82 19.30 -23.75 17.22
C PRO A 82 18.96 -24.13 15.77
N SER A 83 18.68 -23.15 14.91
CA SER A 83 18.11 -23.36 13.57
C SER A 83 19.08 -23.10 12.40
N LEU A 84 20.24 -22.51 12.67
CA LEU A 84 21.23 -22.12 11.65
C LEU A 84 22.53 -22.91 11.85
N ASP A 85 23.27 -23.15 10.75
CA ASP A 85 24.56 -23.85 10.81
C ASP A 85 25.58 -23.09 11.67
N SER A 86 26.13 -23.78 12.67
CA SER A 86 27.18 -23.28 13.55
C SER A 86 28.41 -22.74 12.81
N LYS A 87 28.83 -23.38 11.70
CA LYS A 87 29.97 -22.92 10.89
C LYS A 87 29.65 -21.62 10.17
N TYR A 88 28.43 -21.50 9.66
CA TYR A 88 27.93 -20.27 9.06
C TYR A 88 27.91 -19.13 10.07
N ILE A 89 27.29 -19.32 11.25
CA ILE A 89 27.23 -18.31 12.31
C ILE A 89 28.65 -17.86 12.70
N GLN A 90 29.58 -18.81 12.87
CA GLN A 90 30.98 -18.49 13.20
C GLN A 90 31.64 -17.64 12.12
N SER A 91 31.46 -17.98 10.84
CA SER A 91 32.01 -17.20 9.71
C SER A 91 31.44 -15.78 9.67
N GLN A 92 30.13 -15.62 9.91
CA GLN A 92 29.49 -14.30 9.94
C GLN A 92 29.97 -13.52 11.15
N SER A 93 30.07 -14.12 12.33
CA SER A 93 30.61 -13.47 13.54
C SER A 93 32.04 -12.97 13.31
N GLN A 94 32.90 -13.74 12.63
CA GLN A 94 34.26 -13.30 12.27
C GLN A 94 34.24 -12.11 11.31
N ALA A 95 33.37 -12.13 10.29
CA ALA A 95 33.22 -11.02 9.35
C ALA A 95 32.71 -9.75 10.04
N GLN A 96 31.75 -9.87 10.95
CA GLN A 96 31.26 -8.78 11.79
C GLN A 96 32.39 -8.22 12.66
N CYS A 97 33.15 -9.10 13.32
CA CYS A 97 34.26 -8.69 14.16
C CYS A 97 35.32 -7.92 13.36
N HIS A 98 35.68 -8.41 12.19
CA HIS A 98 36.62 -7.74 11.30
C HIS A 98 36.13 -6.34 10.89
N TYR A 99 34.86 -6.18 10.49
CA TYR A 99 34.30 -4.88 10.10
C TYR A 99 34.26 -3.89 11.28
N LEU A 100 33.78 -4.32 12.44
CA LEU A 100 33.71 -3.51 13.65
C LEU A 100 35.10 -3.09 14.15
N SER A 101 36.12 -3.96 14.02
CA SER A 101 37.50 -3.61 14.38
C SER A 101 38.03 -2.43 13.55
N GLN A 102 37.65 -2.32 12.27
CA GLN A 102 38.01 -1.18 11.41
C GLN A 102 37.31 0.11 11.88
N ILE A 103 36.05 0.02 12.31
CA ILE A 103 35.32 1.15 12.90
C ILE A 103 36.00 1.63 14.16
N ILE A 104 36.29 0.73 15.11
CA ILE A 104 36.94 1.09 16.38
C ILE A 104 38.31 1.70 16.13
N THR A 105 39.13 1.11 15.25
CA THR A 105 40.48 1.64 14.94
C THR A 105 40.42 3.07 14.38
N ARG A 106 39.34 3.40 13.66
CA ARG A 106 39.11 4.75 13.12
C ARG A 106 38.71 5.76 14.21
N ILE A 107 38.02 5.30 15.24
CA ILE A 107 37.55 6.14 16.36
C ILE A 107 38.66 6.30 17.42
N ASP A 108 39.36 5.23 17.75
CA ASP A 108 40.42 5.20 18.76
C ASP A 108 41.59 4.30 18.33
N LYS A 109 42.77 4.92 18.16
CA LYS A 109 44.01 4.23 17.76
C LYS A 109 44.59 3.34 18.88
N LYS A 110 44.15 3.49 20.14
CA LYS A 110 44.62 2.70 21.31
C LYS A 110 43.76 1.47 21.63
N TYR A 111 42.87 1.05 20.72
CA TYR A 111 41.80 0.09 20.98
C TYR A 111 42.22 -1.31 21.46
N LYS A 112 43.43 -1.78 21.12
CA LYS A 112 43.88 -3.16 21.43
C LYS A 112 43.92 -3.48 22.93
N LYS A 113 44.12 -2.48 23.80
CA LYS A 113 44.11 -2.65 25.27
C LYS A 113 42.71 -2.66 25.90
N ILE A 114 41.65 -2.39 25.12
CA ILE A 114 40.31 -2.09 25.65
C ILE A 114 39.31 -3.22 25.36
N LEU A 115 39.59 -4.07 24.37
CA LEU A 115 38.85 -5.32 24.14
C LEU A 115 38.91 -6.28 25.34
N GLU A 116 39.90 -6.13 26.21
CA GLU A 116 40.10 -6.95 27.42
C GLU A 116 39.17 -6.55 28.60
N ASN A 117 38.45 -5.42 28.53
CA ASN A 117 37.60 -4.88 29.60
C ASN A 117 36.20 -4.43 29.11
N ILE A 118 35.60 -5.16 28.17
CA ILE A 118 34.23 -4.84 27.70
C ILE A 118 33.21 -5.28 28.74
N ASP A 119 32.45 -4.33 29.29
CA ASP A 119 31.34 -4.60 30.20
C ASP A 119 30.25 -5.42 29.49
N CYS A 120 29.95 -6.62 30.02
CA CYS A 120 28.94 -7.51 29.47
C CYS A 120 27.51 -7.13 29.89
N ARG A 121 27.33 -6.21 30.84
CA ARG A 121 26.01 -5.83 31.37
C ARG A 121 25.07 -5.34 30.29
N ASP A 122 25.52 -4.44 29.42
CA ASP A 122 24.73 -3.93 28.29
C ASP A 122 24.31 -5.06 27.33
N ALA A 123 25.18 -6.05 27.12
CA ALA A 123 24.92 -7.18 26.23
C ALA A 123 23.88 -8.13 26.83
N LEU A 124 24.00 -8.46 28.12
CA LEU A 124 23.04 -9.28 28.85
C LEU A 124 21.67 -8.58 28.93
N TYR A 125 21.66 -7.30 29.26
CA TYR A 125 20.45 -6.49 29.33
C TYR A 125 19.66 -6.50 28.01
N LEU A 126 20.33 -6.27 26.87
CA LEU A 126 19.66 -6.31 25.57
C LEU A 126 19.11 -7.71 25.25
N VAL A 127 19.90 -8.73 25.50
CA VAL A 127 19.56 -10.13 25.27
C VAL A 127 18.30 -10.55 26.04
N GLU A 128 18.25 -10.22 27.34
CA GLU A 128 17.11 -10.49 28.22
C GLU A 128 15.85 -9.78 27.72
N ASN A 129 15.98 -8.52 27.29
CA ASN A 129 14.89 -7.73 26.72
C ASN A 129 14.32 -8.28 25.40
N PHE A 130 15.03 -9.19 24.72
CA PHE A 130 14.55 -9.91 23.55
C PHE A 130 14.23 -11.39 23.82
N GLY A 131 14.05 -11.75 25.11
CA GLY A 131 13.47 -13.03 25.53
C GLY A 131 14.42 -14.22 25.48
N ASN A 132 15.74 -13.99 25.46
CA ASN A 132 16.73 -15.07 25.56
C ASN A 132 17.42 -15.01 26.94
N GLU A 133 17.41 -16.13 27.66
CA GLU A 133 18.27 -16.32 28.83
C GLU A 133 19.59 -16.91 28.35
N ILE A 134 20.69 -16.19 28.55
CA ILE A 134 22.04 -16.65 28.18
C ILE A 134 23.03 -16.17 29.23
N THR A 135 24.06 -16.97 29.46
CA THR A 135 25.13 -16.62 30.39
C THR A 135 26.16 -15.68 29.75
N GLU A 136 26.98 -15.04 30.59
CA GLU A 136 28.04 -14.13 30.15
C GLU A 136 29.04 -14.81 29.18
N SER A 137 29.29 -16.12 29.36
CA SER A 137 30.12 -16.95 28.45
C SER A 137 29.49 -17.22 27.08
N GLU A 138 28.18 -17.02 26.94
CA GLU A 138 27.44 -17.31 25.70
C GLU A 138 27.15 -16.05 24.88
N THR A 139 27.47 -14.88 25.42
CA THR A 139 27.37 -13.61 24.69
C THR A 139 28.39 -13.54 23.55
N SER A 140 27.90 -13.27 22.34
CA SER A 140 28.73 -13.23 21.14
C SER A 140 29.79 -12.12 21.21
N GLU A 141 31.04 -12.44 20.87
CA GLU A 141 32.14 -11.47 20.74
C GLU A 141 31.77 -10.32 19.79
N SER A 142 31.03 -10.62 18.72
CA SER A 142 30.54 -9.62 17.77
C SER A 142 29.60 -8.60 18.43
N LEU A 143 28.73 -9.04 19.35
CA LEU A 143 27.79 -8.18 20.09
C LEU A 143 28.56 -7.26 21.05
N LYS A 144 29.50 -7.82 21.83
CA LYS A 144 30.35 -7.06 22.75
C LYS A 144 31.13 -5.97 22.03
N MET A 145 31.70 -6.30 20.88
CA MET A 145 32.46 -5.32 20.09
C MET A 145 31.55 -4.26 19.45
N ALA A 146 30.35 -4.63 19.00
CA ALA A 146 29.39 -3.68 18.46
C ALA A 146 28.91 -2.68 19.52
N LEU A 147 28.60 -3.14 20.74
CA LEU A 147 28.26 -2.27 21.87
C LEU A 147 29.41 -1.35 22.29
N SER A 148 30.65 -1.86 22.23
CA SER A 148 31.84 -1.03 22.45
C SER A 148 31.99 0.06 21.39
N CYS A 149 31.68 -0.23 20.12
CA CYS A 149 31.63 0.79 19.07
C CYS A 149 30.54 1.83 19.39
N PHE A 150 29.35 1.36 19.80
CA PHE A 150 28.20 2.20 20.09
C PHE A 150 28.51 3.20 21.22
N ASN A 151 28.99 2.71 22.37
CA ASN A 151 29.30 3.54 23.54
C ASN A 151 30.36 4.62 23.25
N ARG A 152 31.28 4.34 22.31
CA ARG A 152 32.30 5.32 21.87
C ARG A 152 31.76 6.32 20.86
N LEU A 153 30.96 5.87 19.91
CA LEU A 153 30.35 6.74 18.90
C LEU A 153 29.29 7.66 19.52
N SER A 154 28.59 7.18 20.55
CA SER A 154 27.60 7.97 21.27
C SER A 154 28.25 9.09 22.08
N ASN A 155 29.48 8.90 22.57
CA ASN A 155 30.24 9.88 23.36
C ASN A 155 29.37 10.48 24.49
N SER A 156 28.71 9.61 25.25
CA SER A 156 27.75 9.94 26.33
C SER A 156 26.44 10.60 25.88
N LYS A 157 26.21 10.82 24.58
CA LYS A 157 24.94 11.36 24.06
C LYS A 157 23.80 10.35 24.15
N TYR A 158 24.09 9.09 23.89
CA TYR A 158 23.11 7.99 23.86
C TYR A 158 23.57 6.87 24.80
N ASN A 159 22.61 6.25 25.47
CA ASN A 159 22.80 5.09 26.33
C ASN A 159 22.01 3.87 25.81
N VAL A 160 22.33 2.69 26.33
CA VAL A 160 21.76 1.43 25.82
C VAL A 160 20.26 1.28 26.18
N GLU A 161 19.91 1.57 27.43
CA GLU A 161 18.57 1.35 27.98
C GLU A 161 17.52 2.32 27.41
N ASN A 162 17.79 3.63 27.47
CA ASN A 162 16.84 4.66 27.09
C ASN A 162 16.85 4.98 25.60
N ASP A 163 17.95 4.75 24.88
CA ASP A 163 18.05 5.11 23.45
C ASP A 163 18.12 3.88 22.55
N LEU A 164 19.17 3.06 22.69
CA LEU A 164 19.43 1.96 21.76
C LEU A 164 18.32 0.89 21.76
N LEU A 165 17.84 0.49 22.94
CA LEU A 165 16.79 -0.52 23.06
C LEU A 165 15.49 -0.06 22.36
N PRO A 166 14.96 1.16 22.60
CA PRO A 166 13.88 1.74 21.81
C PRO A 166 14.12 1.78 20.31
N TRP A 167 15.33 2.13 19.86
CA TRP A 167 15.65 2.12 18.42
C TRP A 167 15.57 0.72 17.82
N ILE A 168 16.11 -0.28 18.51
CA ILE A 168 16.03 -1.68 18.05
C ILE A 168 14.59 -2.15 18.03
N ARG A 169 13.81 -1.90 19.10
CA ARG A 169 12.37 -2.23 19.17
C ARG A 169 11.61 -1.60 18.01
N SER A 170 11.90 -0.34 17.70
CA SER A 170 11.32 0.37 16.56
C SER A 170 11.69 -0.28 15.23
N LEU A 171 12.97 -0.58 14.99
CA LEU A 171 13.47 -1.18 13.75
C LEU A 171 12.94 -2.60 13.48
N ILE A 172 12.66 -3.38 14.53
CA ILE A 172 12.08 -4.73 14.40
C ILE A 172 10.55 -4.74 14.48
N ALA A 173 9.91 -3.61 14.81
CA ALA A 173 8.47 -3.54 14.99
C ALA A 173 7.71 -3.93 13.70
N PRO A 174 6.55 -4.61 13.81
CA PRO A 174 5.81 -5.11 12.65
C PRO A 174 4.93 -4.04 11.96
N SER A 175 4.77 -2.86 12.55
CA SER A 175 3.89 -1.79 12.09
C SER A 175 4.53 -0.42 12.30
N ILE A 176 4.00 0.62 11.65
CA ILE A 176 4.47 1.99 11.86
C ILE A 176 4.02 2.48 13.22
N THR A 177 2.77 2.18 13.63
CA THR A 177 2.27 2.57 14.96
C THR A 177 3.15 2.00 16.07
N SER A 178 3.45 0.70 16.06
CA SER A 178 4.30 0.05 17.08
C SER A 178 5.73 0.60 17.08
N SER A 179 6.25 0.93 15.90
CA SER A 179 7.56 1.54 15.73
C SER A 179 7.60 2.95 16.34
N CYS A 180 6.59 3.77 16.09
CA CYS A 180 6.45 5.10 16.69
C CYS A 180 6.21 5.04 18.20
N SER A 181 5.37 4.12 18.68
CA SER A 181 5.11 3.94 20.11
C SER A 181 6.40 3.62 20.88
N SER A 182 7.28 2.82 20.28
CA SER A 182 8.60 2.50 20.85
C SER A 182 9.51 3.72 20.98
N LEU A 183 9.27 4.77 20.19
CA LEU A 183 10.08 6.00 20.15
C LEU A 183 9.42 7.19 20.86
N SER A 184 8.20 7.03 21.38
CA SER A 184 7.35 8.13 21.87
C SER A 184 7.99 9.05 22.91
N ASN A 185 8.90 8.54 23.74
CA ASN A 185 9.57 9.30 24.80
C ASN A 185 10.94 9.86 24.38
N LEU A 186 11.34 9.69 23.13
CA LEU A 186 12.65 10.12 22.63
C LEU A 186 12.56 11.47 21.92
N THR A 187 13.49 12.36 22.26
CA THR A 187 13.66 13.65 21.56
C THR A 187 14.67 13.55 20.42
N ASP A 188 15.74 12.79 20.61
CA ASP A 188 16.88 12.70 19.68
C ASP A 188 16.91 11.34 18.96
N ILE A 189 16.11 11.22 17.91
CA ILE A 189 16.01 9.96 17.13
C ILE A 189 17.01 9.98 15.95
N PRO A 190 17.85 8.94 15.78
CA PRO A 190 18.77 8.87 14.66
C PRO A 190 18.07 8.83 13.29
N PRO A 191 18.60 9.54 12.27
CA PRO A 191 18.01 9.59 10.93
C PRO A 191 17.79 8.24 10.24
N PHE A 192 18.57 7.21 10.55
CA PHE A 192 18.38 5.87 9.96
C PHE A 192 17.17 5.14 10.54
N VAL A 193 16.78 5.42 11.80
CA VAL A 193 15.57 4.88 12.42
C VAL A 193 14.34 5.55 11.79
N LEU A 194 14.36 6.89 11.70
CA LEU A 194 13.29 7.65 11.04
C LEU A 194 13.18 7.29 9.55
N GLY A 195 14.33 7.12 8.89
CA GLY A 195 14.40 6.69 7.50
C GLY A 195 13.79 5.30 7.26
N ASP A 196 13.94 4.36 8.20
CA ASP A 196 13.27 3.07 8.14
C ASP A 196 11.74 3.22 8.18
N ILE A 197 11.22 4.01 9.14
CA ILE A 197 9.78 4.27 9.27
C ILE A 197 9.19 4.85 7.98
N LEU A 198 9.86 5.82 7.36
CA LEU A 198 9.41 6.46 6.11
C LEU A 198 9.38 5.52 4.90
N LEU A 199 10.08 4.38 4.95
CA LEU A 199 10.14 3.39 3.86
C LEU A 199 9.19 2.20 4.09
N ARG A 200 8.55 2.12 5.26
CA ARG A 200 7.53 1.10 5.57
C ARG A 200 6.25 1.31 4.78
N THR A 201 5.47 0.24 4.68
CA THR A 201 4.13 0.21 4.10
C THR A 201 3.10 0.52 5.18
N PRO A 202 2.41 1.68 5.14
CA PRO A 202 1.30 1.91 6.01
C PRO A 202 0.18 0.91 5.72
N MET A 203 -0.43 0.42 6.79
CA MET A 203 -1.56 -0.51 6.79
C MET A 203 -2.90 0.22 6.88
N SER A 204 -2.86 1.50 7.25
CA SER A 204 -4.02 2.32 7.51
C SER A 204 -3.73 3.78 7.19
N LYS A 205 -4.77 4.62 7.26
CA LYS A 205 -4.64 6.06 6.99
C LYS A 205 -3.85 6.75 8.11
N GLU A 206 -4.04 6.32 9.35
CA GLU A 206 -3.34 6.80 10.56
C GLU A 206 -1.82 6.60 10.42
N GLU A 207 -1.41 5.39 10.02
CA GLU A 207 0.01 5.09 9.82
C GLU A 207 0.66 5.95 8.73
N LEU A 208 -0.09 6.30 7.66
CA LEU A 208 0.41 7.26 6.67
C LEU A 208 0.63 8.64 7.31
N HIS A 209 -0.32 9.13 8.10
CA HIS A 209 -0.19 10.45 8.73
C HIS A 209 0.95 10.49 9.74
N LEU A 210 1.19 9.41 10.50
CA LEU A 210 2.41 9.28 11.32
C LEU A 210 3.69 9.42 10.49
N GLN A 211 3.74 8.85 9.27
CA GLN A 211 4.88 9.04 8.37
C GLN A 211 5.01 10.48 7.87
N LEU A 212 3.89 11.16 7.60
CA LEU A 212 3.87 12.56 7.18
C LEU A 212 4.35 13.49 8.31
N ASP A 213 3.92 13.24 9.54
CA ASP A 213 4.35 13.98 10.73
C ASP A 213 5.86 13.83 10.94
N ILE A 214 6.36 12.59 10.90
CA ILE A 214 7.81 12.31 10.97
C ILE A 214 8.56 13.05 9.87
N TRP A 215 8.05 13.03 8.63
CA TRP A 215 8.70 13.73 7.53
C TRP A 215 8.75 15.23 7.75
N ASN A 216 7.65 15.84 8.19
CA ASN A 216 7.55 17.29 8.39
C ASN A 216 8.42 17.76 9.57
N GLU A 217 8.41 17.03 10.69
CA GLU A 217 9.18 17.36 11.89
C GLU A 217 10.68 17.12 11.70
N TYR A 218 11.05 15.97 11.11
CA TYR A 218 12.43 15.52 11.03
C TYR A 218 13.06 15.65 9.64
N MET A 219 12.45 16.41 8.72
CA MET A 219 12.99 16.60 7.36
C MET A 219 14.46 17.04 7.39
N ARG A 220 14.77 18.04 8.21
CA ARG A 220 16.12 18.61 8.32
C ARG A 220 17.18 17.61 8.78
N PRO A 221 17.05 16.93 9.93
CA PRO A 221 18.06 15.95 10.35
C PRO A 221 18.21 14.79 9.35
N ILE A 222 17.13 14.35 8.70
CA ILE A 222 17.17 13.32 7.67
C ILE A 222 17.95 13.80 6.44
N SER A 223 17.63 14.98 5.90
CA SER A 223 18.32 15.55 4.75
C SER A 223 19.81 15.78 5.01
N MET A 224 20.17 16.25 6.22
CA MET A 224 21.56 16.44 6.61
C MET A 224 22.34 15.12 6.65
N ALA A 225 21.74 14.06 7.20
CA ALA A 225 22.38 12.75 7.26
C ALA A 225 22.62 12.15 5.87
N TYR A 226 21.66 12.32 4.96
CA TYR A 226 21.65 11.72 3.62
C TYR A 226 21.96 12.70 2.48
N LEU A 227 22.62 13.83 2.76
CA LEU A 227 23.01 14.84 1.76
C LEU A 227 23.72 14.25 0.52
N GLU A 228 24.62 13.30 0.77
CA GLU A 228 25.43 12.63 -0.26
C GLU A 228 24.70 11.41 -0.87
N LYS A 229 23.58 10.98 -0.29
CA LYS A 229 22.74 9.84 -0.72
C LYS A 229 21.37 10.33 -1.22
N GLN A 230 21.36 11.23 -2.21
CA GLN A 230 20.12 11.85 -2.72
C GLN A 230 19.07 10.85 -3.23
N SER A 231 19.50 9.68 -3.72
CA SER A 231 18.59 8.60 -4.13
C SER A 231 17.75 8.06 -2.97
N PHE A 232 18.28 8.05 -1.75
CA PHE A 232 17.55 7.66 -0.56
C PHE A 232 16.42 8.66 -0.27
N LEU A 233 16.74 9.96 -0.25
CA LEU A 233 15.75 11.03 -0.04
C LEU A 233 14.65 11.01 -1.11
N LYS A 234 15.02 10.82 -2.39
CA LYS A 234 14.06 10.62 -3.49
C LYS A 234 13.18 9.39 -3.26
N THR A 235 13.71 8.32 -2.66
CA THR A 235 12.94 7.11 -2.35
C THR A 235 11.93 7.36 -1.23
N CYS A 236 12.30 8.10 -0.17
CA CYS A 236 11.37 8.50 0.89
C CYS A 236 10.21 9.32 0.32
N ILE A 237 10.51 10.35 -0.48
CA ILE A 237 9.49 11.21 -1.11
C ILE A 237 8.57 10.38 -2.01
N ASN A 238 9.12 9.53 -2.87
CA ASN A 238 8.33 8.64 -3.73
C ASN A 238 7.46 7.67 -2.94
N ASN A 239 7.92 7.19 -1.78
CA ASN A 239 7.17 6.30 -0.92
C ASN A 239 5.96 7.02 -0.29
N LEU A 240 6.18 8.21 0.26
CA LEU A 240 5.14 9.06 0.82
C LEU A 240 4.10 9.45 -0.24
N VAL A 241 4.53 9.94 -1.40
CA VAL A 241 3.65 10.30 -2.53
C VAL A 241 2.80 9.09 -2.95
N PHE A 242 3.42 7.91 -3.08
CA PHE A 242 2.70 6.70 -3.44
C PHE A 242 1.60 6.36 -2.42
N TYR A 243 1.90 6.40 -1.13
CA TYR A 243 0.93 6.05 -0.11
C TYR A 243 -0.11 7.15 0.14
N CYS A 244 0.21 8.44 -0.08
CA CYS A 244 -0.79 9.51 -0.13
C CYS A 244 -1.86 9.20 -1.19
N ILE A 245 -1.46 8.82 -2.40
CA ILE A 245 -2.42 8.48 -3.47
C ILE A 245 -3.33 7.29 -3.09
N HIS A 246 -2.82 6.33 -2.31
CA HIS A 246 -3.57 5.13 -1.92
C HIS A 246 -4.45 5.31 -0.68
N TYR A 247 -4.04 6.10 0.32
CA TYR A 247 -4.74 6.23 1.60
C TYR A 247 -5.39 7.60 1.81
N ASP A 248 -4.72 8.70 1.42
CA ASP A 248 -5.25 10.05 1.56
C ASP A 248 -4.68 11.02 0.51
N PRO A 249 -5.31 11.09 -0.68
CA PRO A 249 -4.83 11.97 -1.74
C PRO A 249 -4.85 13.46 -1.38
N SER A 250 -5.64 13.87 -0.38
CA SER A 250 -5.83 15.28 -0.01
C SER A 250 -4.55 15.94 0.54
N THR A 251 -3.66 15.15 1.18
CA THR A 251 -2.41 15.64 1.78
C THR A 251 -1.28 15.82 0.76
N LEU A 252 -1.46 15.33 -0.46
CA LEU A 252 -0.41 15.28 -1.49
C LEU A 252 0.13 16.68 -1.85
N PHE A 253 -0.76 17.66 -1.97
CA PHE A 253 -0.38 19.04 -2.32
C PHE A 253 0.50 19.66 -1.24
N GLU A 254 0.07 19.60 0.02
CA GLU A 254 0.83 20.16 1.15
C GLU A 254 2.16 19.44 1.37
N LEU A 255 2.21 18.10 1.21
CA LEU A 255 3.46 17.34 1.25
C LEU A 255 4.47 17.85 0.20
N LEU A 256 4.04 18.02 -1.05
CA LEU A 256 4.93 18.47 -2.12
C LEU A 256 5.38 19.92 -1.91
N LYS A 257 4.47 20.79 -1.47
CA LYS A 257 4.73 22.20 -1.20
C LYS A 257 5.69 22.37 -0.02
N SER A 258 5.47 21.68 1.09
CA SER A 258 6.37 21.71 2.26
C SER A 258 7.75 21.17 1.90
N THR A 259 7.80 20.05 1.19
CA THR A 259 9.07 19.42 0.77
C THR A 259 9.85 20.30 -0.20
N TYR A 260 9.19 20.88 -1.20
CA TYR A 260 9.86 21.74 -2.19
C TYR A 260 10.34 23.03 -1.55
N SER A 261 9.50 23.71 -0.76
CA SER A 261 9.86 24.94 -0.05
C SER A 261 11.03 24.71 0.92
N PHE A 262 11.08 23.56 1.58
CA PHE A 262 12.22 23.16 2.39
C PHE A 262 13.49 23.05 1.54
N TYR A 263 13.54 22.22 0.49
CA TYR A 263 14.78 22.01 -0.27
C TYR A 263 15.25 23.22 -1.09
N THR A 264 14.37 24.18 -1.36
CA THR A 264 14.70 25.41 -2.09
C THR A 264 14.96 26.62 -1.19
N SER A 265 14.68 26.52 0.12
CA SER A 265 14.87 27.65 1.02
C SER A 265 16.35 28.01 1.18
N PRO A 266 16.73 29.29 1.03
CA PRO A 266 18.11 29.75 1.22
C PRO A 266 18.56 29.63 2.68
N LYS A 267 17.63 29.44 3.63
CA LYS A 267 17.89 29.39 5.08
C LYS A 267 18.39 28.03 5.58
N LEU A 268 18.50 27.00 4.73
CA LEU A 268 18.88 25.64 5.19
C LEU A 268 20.32 25.53 5.69
N GLY A 269 21.22 26.35 5.15
CA GLY A 269 22.66 26.28 5.43
C GLY A 269 23.38 25.09 4.75
N PHE A 270 22.69 24.31 3.92
CA PHE A 270 23.28 23.27 3.07
C PHE A 270 22.45 23.11 1.78
N LYS A 271 23.11 22.73 0.67
CA LYS A 271 22.46 22.59 -0.64
C LYS A 271 22.20 21.11 -0.96
N VAL A 272 20.93 20.73 -1.12
CA VAL A 272 20.54 19.39 -1.57
C VAL A 272 19.86 19.48 -2.93
N SER A 273 20.38 18.82 -3.96
CA SER A 273 19.76 18.78 -5.29
C SER A 273 18.73 17.65 -5.45
N VAL A 274 17.86 17.47 -4.45
CA VAL A 274 16.80 16.43 -4.50
C VAL A 274 15.70 16.81 -5.48
N THR A 275 15.35 18.09 -5.59
CA THR A 275 14.26 18.63 -6.40
C THR A 275 14.72 19.14 -7.77
N ASN A 276 15.51 18.34 -8.49
CA ASN A 276 15.91 18.68 -9.86
C ASN A 276 14.77 18.43 -10.87
N ASN A 277 14.86 19.05 -12.05
CA ASN A 277 13.81 18.98 -13.08
C ASN A 277 13.45 17.54 -13.46
N ASP A 278 14.44 16.65 -13.60
CA ASP A 278 14.19 15.24 -13.92
C ASP A 278 13.33 14.57 -12.85
N PHE A 279 13.64 14.79 -11.58
CA PHE A 279 12.87 14.21 -10.47
C PHE A 279 11.45 14.77 -10.40
N LEU A 280 11.27 16.09 -10.62
CA LEU A 280 9.94 16.70 -10.66
C LEU A 280 9.09 16.17 -11.83
N ASN A 281 9.69 16.02 -13.01
CA ASN A 281 9.02 15.40 -14.16
C ASN A 281 8.62 13.94 -13.87
N GLU A 282 9.50 13.15 -13.24
CA GLU A 282 9.18 11.78 -12.81
C GLU A 282 8.08 11.74 -11.74
N LEU A 283 8.03 12.72 -10.83
CA LEU A 283 6.97 12.83 -9.84
C LEU A 283 5.61 13.09 -10.49
N ILE A 284 5.53 14.05 -11.43
CA ILE A 284 4.30 14.36 -12.18
C ILE A 284 3.74 13.10 -12.85
N TRP A 285 4.60 12.33 -13.54
CA TRP A 285 4.22 11.06 -14.15
C TRP A 285 3.80 10.02 -13.11
N SER A 286 4.63 9.80 -12.08
CA SER A 286 4.41 8.72 -11.12
C SER A 286 3.13 8.90 -10.31
N MET A 287 2.71 10.14 -10.02
CA MET A 287 1.42 10.42 -9.36
C MET A 287 0.24 9.95 -10.21
N ALA A 288 0.20 10.37 -11.49
CA ALA A 288 -0.89 9.99 -12.39
C ALA A 288 -0.88 8.49 -12.68
N TYR A 289 0.29 7.92 -12.95
CA TYR A 289 0.42 6.49 -13.25
C TYR A 289 0.02 5.62 -12.06
N THR A 290 0.42 5.97 -10.83
CA THR A 290 0.02 5.25 -9.60
C THR A 290 -1.51 5.26 -9.42
N SER A 291 -2.16 6.36 -9.82
CA SER A 291 -3.62 6.44 -9.73
C SER A 291 -4.36 5.54 -10.72
N LEU A 292 -3.70 4.97 -11.75
CA LEU A 292 -4.34 4.07 -12.71
C LEU A 292 -4.82 2.77 -12.05
N SER A 293 -4.13 2.30 -11.02
CA SER A 293 -4.50 1.13 -10.23
C SER A 293 -5.36 1.46 -9.00
N GLY A 294 -5.66 2.74 -8.75
CA GLY A 294 -6.26 3.23 -7.51
C GLY A 294 -7.63 3.92 -7.66
N ASN A 295 -8.14 4.45 -6.54
CA ASN A 295 -9.44 5.10 -6.43
C ASN A 295 -9.58 6.31 -7.39
N SER A 296 -10.74 6.42 -8.05
CA SER A 296 -11.07 7.54 -8.94
C SER A 296 -11.14 8.90 -8.21
N SER A 297 -11.39 8.90 -6.91
CA SER A 297 -11.52 10.09 -6.07
C SER A 297 -10.21 10.89 -5.92
N ALA A 298 -9.05 10.31 -6.22
CA ALA A 298 -7.76 10.98 -6.11
C ALA A 298 -7.48 12.03 -7.20
N ALA A 299 -8.28 12.06 -8.28
CA ALA A 299 -7.97 12.85 -9.48
C ALA A 299 -7.82 14.36 -9.19
N SER A 300 -8.71 14.95 -8.39
CA SER A 300 -8.65 16.40 -8.07
C SER A 300 -7.36 16.77 -7.34
N SER A 301 -6.99 16.00 -6.31
CA SER A 301 -5.80 16.27 -5.51
C SER A 301 -4.52 16.06 -6.31
N ILE A 302 -4.50 15.07 -7.21
CA ILE A 302 -3.39 14.84 -8.13
C ILE A 302 -3.24 16.01 -9.10
N ILE A 303 -4.33 16.48 -9.71
CA ILE A 303 -4.29 17.62 -10.64
C ILE A 303 -3.77 18.87 -9.92
N SER A 304 -4.29 19.18 -8.74
CA SER A 304 -3.85 20.33 -7.94
C SER A 304 -2.36 20.24 -7.58
N SER A 305 -1.90 19.04 -7.25
CA SER A 305 -0.49 18.76 -6.96
C SER A 305 0.41 18.89 -8.20
N GLN A 306 -0.05 18.40 -9.36
CA GLN A 306 0.66 18.54 -10.63
C GLN A 306 0.74 19.99 -11.07
N GLU A 307 -0.34 20.77 -10.93
CA GLU A 307 -0.37 22.20 -11.22
C GLU A 307 0.70 22.96 -10.41
N TYR A 308 0.82 22.68 -9.10
CA TYR A 308 1.89 23.22 -8.28
C TYR A 308 3.29 22.90 -8.83
N LEU A 309 3.55 21.63 -9.19
CA LEU A 309 4.85 21.22 -9.73
C LEU A 309 5.15 21.86 -11.10
N VAL A 310 4.13 22.05 -11.93
CA VAL A 310 4.25 22.74 -13.23
C VAL A 310 4.63 24.21 -13.01
N ASN A 311 3.95 24.91 -12.09
CA ASN A 311 4.25 26.30 -11.72
C ASN A 311 5.67 26.45 -11.17
N VAL A 312 6.11 25.47 -10.38
CA VAL A 312 7.49 25.39 -9.88
C VAL A 312 8.50 25.25 -11.03
N LEU A 313 8.20 24.42 -12.03
CA LEU A 313 9.08 24.22 -13.18
C LEU A 313 9.14 25.45 -14.10
N SER A 314 8.03 26.19 -14.25
CA SER A 314 7.97 27.41 -15.07
C SER A 314 8.72 28.59 -14.45
N ASN A 315 8.66 28.76 -13.12
CA ASN A 315 9.25 29.91 -12.42
C ASN A 315 10.78 29.81 -12.20
N SER A 316 11.44 28.79 -12.75
CA SER A 316 12.87 28.52 -12.56
C SER A 316 13.80 29.11 -13.65
N GLY A 317 13.28 30.00 -14.51
CA GLY A 317 14.01 30.68 -15.58
C GLY A 317 14.06 32.19 -15.39
N THR A 318 15.26 32.77 -15.43
CA THR A 318 15.52 34.22 -15.26
C THR A 318 15.65 35.01 -16.56
N ASN A 319 15.36 34.43 -17.73
CA ASN A 319 15.46 35.15 -19.00
C ASN A 319 14.13 35.08 -19.75
N GLU A 320 13.66 36.25 -20.19
CA GLU A 320 12.37 36.49 -20.84
C GLU A 320 12.24 35.94 -22.27
N ASP A 321 13.27 35.27 -22.80
CA ASP A 321 13.24 34.65 -24.11
C ASP A 321 13.19 33.11 -23.99
N GLU A 322 12.02 32.57 -24.35
CA GLU A 322 11.53 31.19 -24.20
C GLU A 322 11.17 30.74 -22.77
N ILE A 323 9.91 30.98 -22.40
CA ILE A 323 9.13 30.18 -21.44
C ILE A 323 8.96 28.75 -22.01
N SER A 324 10.08 28.04 -22.24
CA SER A 324 10.05 26.63 -22.55
C SER A 324 9.79 25.90 -21.25
N LEU A 325 8.50 25.61 -20.98
CA LEU A 325 8.08 24.67 -19.95
C LEU A 325 9.07 23.49 -19.96
N ARG A 326 9.88 23.34 -18.90
CA ARG A 326 10.88 22.25 -18.74
C ARG A 326 10.22 20.88 -18.51
N LEU A 327 8.97 20.75 -18.96
CA LEU A 327 8.20 19.52 -18.99
C LEU A 327 8.71 18.66 -20.14
N ASN A 328 9.11 17.43 -19.84
CA ASN A 328 9.36 16.42 -20.86
C ASN A 328 8.06 15.76 -21.32
N LEU A 329 8.13 14.95 -22.39
CA LEU A 329 6.96 14.25 -22.92
C LEU A 329 6.29 13.39 -21.84
N ARG A 330 7.08 12.68 -21.03
CA ARG A 330 6.57 11.81 -19.96
C ARG A 330 5.76 12.53 -18.89
N SER A 331 6.19 13.69 -18.40
CA SER A 331 5.41 14.45 -17.42
C SER A 331 4.14 15.02 -18.04
N PHE A 332 4.22 15.46 -19.30
CA PHE A 332 3.05 15.90 -20.06
C PHE A 332 2.01 14.79 -20.20
N MET A 333 2.45 13.57 -20.51
CA MET A 333 1.61 12.37 -20.52
C MET A 333 0.98 12.07 -19.15
N GLY A 334 1.70 12.34 -18.06
CA GLY A 334 1.14 12.27 -16.70
C GLY A 334 0.00 13.26 -16.46
N ILE A 335 0.13 14.49 -16.95
CA ILE A 335 -0.92 15.52 -16.86
C ILE A 335 -2.15 15.10 -17.68
N VAL A 336 -1.94 14.61 -18.91
CA VAL A 336 -3.00 14.10 -19.78
C VAL A 336 -3.81 12.99 -19.09
N LEU A 337 -3.13 12.01 -18.47
CA LEU A 337 -3.80 10.92 -17.75
C LEU A 337 -4.66 11.43 -16.59
N ALA A 338 -4.15 12.39 -15.82
CA ALA A 338 -4.87 12.92 -14.67
C ALA A 338 -6.11 13.73 -15.10
N ILE A 339 -5.95 14.61 -16.10
CA ILE A 339 -7.04 15.45 -16.61
C ILE A 339 -8.10 14.61 -17.31
N ASN A 340 -7.72 13.56 -18.05
CA ASN A 340 -8.66 12.66 -18.71
C ASN A 340 -9.66 12.01 -17.74
N LYS A 341 -9.28 11.80 -16.46
CA LYS A 341 -10.21 11.28 -15.44
C LYS A 341 -11.30 12.27 -15.03
N LYS A 342 -11.07 13.58 -15.23
CA LYS A 342 -12.02 14.67 -14.94
C LYS A 342 -12.78 15.10 -16.19
N SER A 343 -12.08 15.22 -17.32
CA SER A 343 -12.65 15.61 -18.61
C SER A 343 -11.89 14.92 -19.73
N ALA A 344 -12.54 13.95 -20.37
CA ALA A 344 -11.95 13.17 -21.46
C ALA A 344 -11.58 14.05 -22.67
N ASP A 345 -12.43 15.03 -22.99
CA ASP A 345 -12.19 15.94 -24.11
C ASP A 345 -10.97 16.84 -23.87
N LYS A 346 -10.84 17.44 -22.68
CA LYS A 346 -9.66 18.23 -22.31
C LYS A 346 -8.39 17.38 -22.30
N GLY A 347 -8.47 16.15 -21.77
CA GLY A 347 -7.38 15.19 -21.80
C GLY A 347 -6.89 14.90 -23.22
N ARG A 348 -7.82 14.70 -24.16
CA ARG A 348 -7.51 14.45 -25.56
C ARG A 348 -6.92 15.67 -26.28
N GLN A 349 -7.47 16.86 -26.05
CA GLN A 349 -6.91 18.10 -26.60
C GLN A 349 -5.45 18.30 -26.16
N LEU A 350 -5.15 18.03 -24.89
CA LEU A 350 -3.78 18.09 -24.37
C LEU A 350 -2.88 17.02 -25.00
N PHE A 351 -3.40 15.81 -25.21
CA PHE A 351 -2.65 14.75 -25.88
C PHE A 351 -2.26 15.14 -27.32
N GLU A 352 -3.20 15.67 -28.10
CA GLU A 352 -2.97 16.12 -29.47
C GLU A 352 -2.00 17.31 -29.53
N PHE A 353 -2.06 18.21 -28.54
CA PHE A 353 -1.08 19.28 -28.39
C PHE A 353 0.33 18.73 -28.12
N ALA A 354 0.45 17.72 -27.25
CA ALA A 354 1.73 17.07 -26.96
C ALA A 354 2.31 16.36 -28.20
N GLU A 355 1.47 15.67 -28.97
CA GLU A 355 1.87 15.05 -30.23
C GLU A 355 2.45 16.08 -31.19
N LYS A 356 1.77 17.21 -31.38
CA LYS A 356 2.29 18.30 -32.20
C LYS A 356 3.61 18.82 -31.65
N LYS A 357 3.69 19.14 -30.36
CA LYS A 357 4.89 19.79 -29.76
C LYS A 357 6.15 18.92 -29.76
N TYR A 358 6.04 17.63 -29.42
CA TYR A 358 7.22 16.78 -29.22
C TYR A 358 7.60 15.97 -30.45
N PHE A 359 6.70 15.81 -31.43
CA PHE A 359 6.97 15.05 -32.66
C PHE A 359 7.12 15.93 -33.91
N SER A 360 6.87 17.25 -33.85
CA SER A 360 7.04 18.17 -35.00
C SER A 360 8.51 18.56 -35.29
N GLY A 361 9.50 17.78 -34.84
CA GLY A 361 10.92 18.05 -35.09
C GLY A 361 11.80 16.80 -34.96
N GLN A 362 13.03 16.84 -35.48
CA GLN A 362 14.02 15.77 -35.39
C GLN A 362 14.66 15.67 -33.97
N ARG A 363 13.84 15.56 -32.92
CA ARG A 363 14.34 15.29 -31.56
C ARG A 363 14.26 13.80 -31.27
N GLU A 364 15.37 13.20 -30.87
CA GLU A 364 15.37 11.83 -30.36
C GLU A 364 14.54 11.76 -29.07
N ILE A 365 13.50 10.93 -29.09
CA ILE A 365 12.62 10.70 -27.93
C ILE A 365 13.17 9.50 -27.15
N SER A 366 13.33 9.67 -25.83
CA SER A 366 13.83 8.58 -24.99
C SER A 366 12.85 7.39 -24.97
N SER A 367 13.39 6.17 -24.81
CA SER A 367 12.56 4.96 -24.68
C SER A 367 11.52 5.06 -23.54
N LYS A 368 11.85 5.74 -22.43
CA LYS A 368 10.93 5.97 -21.31
C LYS A 368 9.79 6.91 -21.65
N ASP A 369 10.08 7.97 -22.42
CA ASP A 369 9.08 8.92 -22.90
C ASP A 369 8.14 8.24 -23.90
N MET A 370 8.67 7.47 -24.85
CA MET A 370 7.86 6.69 -25.80
C MET A 370 6.99 5.65 -25.12
N ALA A 371 7.51 4.93 -24.12
CA ALA A 371 6.71 3.99 -23.34
C ALA A 371 5.55 4.70 -22.61
N SER A 372 5.81 5.88 -22.05
CA SER A 372 4.79 6.68 -21.35
C SER A 372 3.73 7.19 -22.33
N TYR A 373 4.14 7.69 -23.50
CA TYR A 373 3.24 8.09 -24.58
C TYR A 373 2.33 6.94 -25.04
N ASN A 374 2.90 5.76 -25.30
CA ASN A 374 2.12 4.59 -25.73
C ASN A 374 1.12 4.12 -24.66
N ILE A 375 1.52 4.17 -23.38
CA ILE A 375 0.63 3.88 -22.24
C ILE A 375 -0.58 4.83 -22.26
N VAL A 376 -0.36 6.13 -22.42
CA VAL A 376 -1.45 7.13 -22.46
C VAL A 376 -2.32 6.94 -23.69
N LYS A 377 -1.71 6.70 -24.85
CA LYS A 377 -2.44 6.47 -26.11
C LYS A 377 -3.41 5.29 -26.01
N ILE A 378 -2.97 4.18 -25.42
CA ILE A 378 -3.81 3.01 -25.12
C ILE A 378 -4.93 3.37 -24.13
N TYR A 379 -4.62 4.16 -23.10
CA TYR A 379 -5.59 4.55 -22.09
C TYR A 379 -6.68 5.51 -22.63
N LEU A 380 -6.36 6.32 -23.63
CA LEU A 380 -7.28 7.29 -24.26
C LEU A 380 -8.15 6.70 -25.36
N SER A 381 -8.00 5.42 -25.73
CA SER A 381 -8.83 4.77 -26.74
C SER A 381 -10.32 4.89 -26.43
N LYS A 382 -11.11 5.28 -27.42
CA LYS A 382 -12.57 5.41 -27.33
C LYS A 382 -13.27 4.11 -27.71
N THR A 383 -12.72 3.35 -28.65
CA THR A 383 -13.30 2.09 -29.11
C THR A 383 -12.39 0.88 -28.84
N PRO A 384 -12.93 -0.34 -28.82
CA PRO A 384 -12.16 -1.57 -28.70
C PRO A 384 -11.15 -1.78 -29.84
N GLU A 385 -11.49 -1.35 -31.06
CA GLU A 385 -10.63 -1.47 -32.25
C GLU A 385 -9.42 -0.55 -32.14
N GLU A 386 -9.64 0.71 -31.72
CA GLU A 386 -8.56 1.65 -31.40
C GLU A 386 -7.63 1.08 -30.33
N LEU A 387 -8.21 0.51 -29.26
CA LEU A 387 -7.46 -0.08 -28.16
C LEU A 387 -6.54 -1.22 -28.63
N LEU A 388 -7.06 -2.14 -29.44
CA LEU A 388 -6.29 -3.25 -29.99
C LEU A 388 -5.21 -2.76 -30.94
N HIS A 389 -5.54 -1.81 -31.81
CA HIS A 389 -4.57 -1.23 -32.76
C HIS A 389 -3.41 -0.54 -32.02
N HIS A 390 -3.72 0.32 -31.05
CA HIS A 390 -2.70 1.03 -30.28
C HIS A 390 -1.85 0.09 -29.42
N PHE A 391 -2.48 -0.93 -28.80
CA PHE A 391 -1.75 -1.93 -28.04
C PHE A 391 -0.82 -2.74 -28.94
N ASN A 392 -1.30 -3.29 -30.05
CA ASN A 392 -0.50 -4.11 -30.95
C ASN A 392 0.70 -3.33 -31.53
N ASN A 393 0.49 -2.08 -31.95
CA ASN A 393 1.57 -1.24 -32.46
C ASN A 393 2.64 -1.01 -31.39
N ALA A 394 2.23 -0.67 -30.16
CA ALA A 394 3.18 -0.39 -29.09
C ALA A 394 3.82 -1.66 -28.52
N ALA A 395 3.15 -2.80 -28.60
CA ALA A 395 3.65 -4.10 -28.16
C ALA A 395 4.83 -4.58 -29.01
N VAL A 396 4.99 -4.14 -30.26
CA VAL A 396 6.15 -4.47 -31.11
C VAL A 396 7.47 -4.12 -30.41
N ASP A 397 7.56 -2.90 -29.87
CA ASP A 397 8.80 -2.39 -29.26
C ASP A 397 8.80 -2.50 -27.72
N PHE A 398 7.62 -2.44 -27.10
CA PHE A 398 7.46 -2.32 -25.64
C PHE A 398 6.71 -3.49 -25.00
N PHE A 399 6.74 -4.68 -25.62
CA PHE A 399 6.08 -5.89 -25.10
C PHE A 399 6.39 -6.17 -23.62
N HIS A 400 7.63 -5.93 -23.20
CA HIS A 400 8.14 -6.14 -21.85
C HIS A 400 7.58 -5.14 -20.80
N SER A 401 6.89 -4.09 -21.24
CA SER A 401 6.35 -3.04 -20.37
C SER A 401 5.11 -3.51 -19.63
N SER A 402 5.26 -3.82 -18.34
CA SER A 402 4.11 -4.13 -17.46
C SER A 402 3.06 -3.00 -17.42
N GLY A 403 3.46 -1.74 -17.58
CA GLY A 403 2.52 -0.61 -17.58
C GLY A 403 1.66 -0.55 -18.83
N LEU A 404 2.19 -1.02 -19.97
CA LEU A 404 1.45 -1.13 -21.21
C LEU A 404 0.34 -2.19 -21.10
N TRP A 405 0.71 -3.37 -20.58
CA TRP A 405 -0.26 -4.43 -20.27
C TRP A 405 -1.30 -4.01 -19.25
N LEU A 406 -0.90 -3.33 -18.17
CA LEU A 406 -1.81 -2.83 -17.16
C LEU A 406 -2.84 -1.86 -17.76
N SER A 407 -2.40 -0.95 -18.63
CA SER A 407 -3.29 0.02 -19.28
C SER A 407 -4.28 -0.65 -20.22
N PHE A 408 -3.81 -1.65 -20.98
CA PHE A 408 -4.65 -2.45 -21.87
C PHE A 408 -5.73 -3.24 -21.11
N VAL A 409 -5.35 -4.02 -20.09
CA VAL A 409 -6.33 -4.81 -19.32
C VAL A 409 -7.30 -3.92 -18.53
N SER A 410 -6.82 -2.76 -18.05
CA SER A 410 -7.66 -1.77 -17.39
C SER A 410 -8.71 -1.20 -18.34
N LYS A 411 -8.32 -0.86 -19.58
CA LYS A 411 -9.27 -0.34 -20.57
C LYS A 411 -10.25 -1.40 -21.07
N LEU A 412 -9.80 -2.65 -21.25
CA LEU A 412 -10.69 -3.77 -21.54
C LEU A 412 -11.76 -3.95 -20.44
N ASN A 413 -11.35 -3.83 -19.18
CA ASN A 413 -12.28 -3.90 -18.05
C ASN A 413 -13.26 -2.73 -18.06
N GLN A 414 -12.80 -1.51 -18.35
CA GLN A 414 -13.67 -0.33 -18.48
C GLN A 414 -14.70 -0.45 -19.61
N PHE A 415 -14.35 -1.11 -20.71
CA PHE A 415 -15.30 -1.42 -21.79
C PHE A 415 -16.22 -2.61 -21.47
N ASN A 416 -16.14 -3.19 -20.26
CA ASN A 416 -16.84 -4.43 -19.87
C ASN A 416 -16.56 -5.61 -20.82
N LEU A 417 -15.38 -5.61 -21.43
CA LEU A 417 -14.94 -6.61 -22.40
C LEU A 417 -14.08 -7.70 -21.76
N LEU A 418 -13.75 -7.58 -20.47
CA LEU A 418 -12.92 -8.54 -19.76
C LEU A 418 -13.77 -9.70 -19.19
N THR A 419 -13.89 -10.78 -19.96
CA THR A 419 -14.58 -12.02 -19.54
C THR A 419 -13.61 -13.03 -18.90
N SER A 420 -14.13 -14.07 -18.24
CA SER A 420 -13.31 -15.19 -17.73
C SER A 420 -12.47 -15.82 -18.85
N THR A 421 -13.06 -16.09 -20.01
CA THR A 421 -12.35 -16.65 -21.17
C THR A 421 -11.22 -15.74 -21.67
N ARG A 422 -11.45 -14.43 -21.76
CA ARG A 422 -10.41 -13.47 -22.17
C ARG A 422 -9.31 -13.33 -21.12
N SER A 423 -9.68 -13.35 -19.84
CA SER A 423 -8.72 -13.30 -18.73
C SER A 423 -7.79 -14.52 -18.75
N LYS A 424 -8.31 -15.71 -19.01
CA LYS A 424 -7.50 -16.93 -19.22
C LYS A 424 -6.54 -16.79 -20.40
N LYS A 425 -7.01 -16.29 -21.55
CA LYS A 425 -6.15 -16.09 -22.73
C LYS A 425 -5.02 -15.09 -22.45
N ILE A 426 -5.33 -13.95 -21.84
CA ILE A 426 -4.34 -12.92 -21.50
C ILE A 426 -3.36 -13.44 -20.45
N MET A 427 -3.84 -14.13 -19.41
CA MET A 427 -2.96 -14.74 -18.41
C MET A 427 -2.01 -15.76 -19.03
N LYS A 428 -2.51 -16.62 -19.93
CA LYS A 428 -1.67 -17.58 -20.65
C LYS A 428 -0.58 -16.89 -21.47
N GLU A 429 -0.91 -15.82 -22.17
CA GLU A 429 0.07 -15.05 -22.95
C GLU A 429 1.14 -14.40 -22.06
N LEU A 430 0.73 -13.82 -20.93
CA LEU A 430 1.64 -13.22 -19.96
C LEU A 430 2.58 -14.27 -19.34
N VAL A 431 2.03 -15.43 -18.98
CA VAL A 431 2.80 -16.53 -18.37
C VAL A 431 3.78 -17.15 -19.37
N ASN A 432 3.35 -17.37 -20.62
CA ASN A 432 4.22 -17.85 -21.70
C ASN A 432 5.43 -16.92 -21.94
N ASN A 433 5.29 -15.64 -21.60
CA ASN A 433 6.32 -14.62 -21.74
C ASN A 433 6.84 -14.08 -20.40
N ALA A 434 6.70 -14.84 -19.31
CA ALA A 434 7.05 -14.39 -17.96
C ALA A 434 8.55 -14.05 -17.79
N GLU A 435 9.42 -14.60 -18.64
CA GLU A 435 10.85 -14.24 -18.66
C GLU A 435 11.10 -12.81 -19.17
N LYS A 436 10.20 -12.29 -20.01
CA LYS A 436 10.31 -10.97 -20.66
C LYS A 436 9.48 -9.90 -19.95
N ILE A 437 8.40 -10.29 -19.27
CA ILE A 437 7.44 -9.37 -18.67
C ILE A 437 7.34 -9.58 -17.17
N ILE A 438 7.34 -8.49 -16.41
CA ILE A 438 6.99 -8.52 -14.99
C ILE A 438 5.46 -8.54 -14.87
N ILE A 439 4.89 -9.66 -14.45
CA ILE A 439 3.47 -9.76 -14.13
C ILE A 439 3.25 -9.09 -12.77
N THR A 440 2.61 -7.93 -12.77
CA THR A 440 2.40 -7.14 -11.55
C THR A 440 1.16 -7.61 -10.79
N LYS A 441 1.14 -7.27 -9.50
CA LYS A 441 -0.01 -7.47 -8.60
C LYS A 441 -1.31 -6.92 -9.21
N ASP A 442 -1.25 -5.73 -9.80
CA ASP A 442 -2.43 -5.02 -10.33
C ASP A 442 -3.01 -5.71 -11.58
N ILE A 443 -2.15 -6.21 -12.48
CA ILE A 443 -2.57 -7.01 -13.64
C ILE A 443 -3.33 -8.26 -13.18
N VAL A 444 -2.74 -9.01 -12.24
CA VAL A 444 -3.39 -10.22 -11.68
C VAL A 444 -4.73 -9.85 -11.04
N SER A 445 -4.80 -8.78 -10.24
CA SER A 445 -6.05 -8.37 -9.61
C SER A 445 -7.16 -8.07 -10.62
N ILE A 446 -6.84 -7.40 -11.73
CA ILE A 446 -7.83 -7.07 -12.78
C ILE A 446 -8.28 -8.35 -13.50
N LEU A 447 -7.35 -9.23 -13.87
CA LEU A 447 -7.67 -10.49 -14.58
C LEU A 447 -8.50 -11.47 -13.72
N PHE A 448 -8.44 -11.37 -12.39
CA PHE A 448 -9.27 -12.16 -11.49
C PHE A 448 -10.64 -11.52 -11.17
N THR A 449 -10.89 -10.29 -11.60
CA THR A 449 -12.17 -9.60 -11.37
C THR A 449 -13.39 -10.36 -11.94
N PRO A 450 -13.38 -10.88 -13.19
CA PRO A 450 -14.52 -11.60 -13.77
C PRO A 450 -14.64 -13.07 -13.31
N ILE A 451 -13.86 -13.50 -12.31
CA ILE A 451 -13.80 -14.90 -11.88
C ILE A 451 -14.70 -15.11 -10.66
N HIS A 452 -15.87 -15.72 -10.86
CA HIS A 452 -16.92 -15.86 -9.85
C HIS A 452 -17.12 -17.28 -9.33
N SER A 453 -16.35 -18.26 -9.80
CA SER A 453 -16.50 -19.67 -9.40
C SER A 453 -15.16 -20.32 -9.03
N LEU A 454 -15.20 -21.37 -8.21
CA LEU A 454 -13.99 -22.10 -7.80
C LEU A 454 -13.35 -22.83 -8.99
N LYS A 455 -14.16 -23.36 -9.91
CA LYS A 455 -13.66 -24.00 -11.14
C LYS A 455 -12.87 -23.02 -12.02
N THR A 456 -13.43 -21.84 -12.29
CA THR A 456 -12.75 -20.84 -13.12
C THR A 456 -11.52 -20.25 -12.45
N PHE A 457 -11.52 -20.18 -11.11
CA PHE A 457 -10.33 -19.85 -10.32
C PHE A 457 -9.23 -20.90 -10.50
N ASP A 458 -9.54 -22.20 -10.38
CA ASP A 458 -8.55 -23.28 -10.55
C ASP A 458 -7.95 -23.30 -11.96
N GLU A 459 -8.75 -23.04 -12.99
CA GLU A 459 -8.26 -22.96 -14.37
C GLU A 459 -7.19 -21.86 -14.53
N LEU A 460 -7.40 -20.66 -13.96
CA LEU A 460 -6.38 -19.61 -13.98
C LEU A 460 -5.17 -19.94 -13.11
N MET A 461 -5.39 -20.54 -11.94
CA MET A 461 -4.31 -20.98 -11.07
C MET A 461 -3.43 -22.01 -11.77
N THR A 462 -4.03 -22.95 -12.51
CA THR A 462 -3.32 -23.95 -13.30
C THR A 462 -2.44 -23.29 -14.36
N ILE A 463 -2.92 -22.24 -15.04
CA ILE A 463 -2.09 -21.47 -15.98
C ILE A 463 -0.88 -20.85 -15.28
N MET A 464 -1.06 -20.24 -14.10
CA MET A 464 0.05 -19.62 -13.36
C MET A 464 1.06 -20.66 -12.83
N MET A 465 0.56 -21.79 -12.31
CA MET A 465 1.40 -22.88 -11.78
C MET A 465 2.15 -23.64 -12.86
N ALA A 466 1.66 -23.64 -14.11
CA ALA A 466 2.34 -24.28 -15.24
C ALA A 466 3.74 -23.68 -15.50
N HIS A 467 3.97 -22.41 -15.12
CA HIS A 467 5.30 -21.80 -15.20
C HIS A 467 6.11 -21.98 -13.93
N SER A 468 5.57 -21.59 -12.76
CA SER A 468 6.21 -21.88 -11.46
C SER A 468 5.26 -21.70 -10.28
N ASN A 469 5.41 -22.55 -9.25
CA ASN A 469 4.74 -22.37 -7.97
C ASN A 469 5.14 -21.06 -7.27
N GLU A 470 6.35 -20.56 -7.55
CA GLU A 470 6.86 -19.29 -7.00
C GLU A 470 6.03 -18.09 -7.48
N MET A 471 5.54 -18.10 -8.72
CA MET A 471 4.67 -17.03 -9.23
C MET A 471 3.41 -16.89 -8.38
N VAL A 472 2.78 -18.02 -8.02
CA VAL A 472 1.59 -18.03 -7.16
C VAL A 472 1.91 -17.54 -5.76
N LEU A 473 3.03 -17.97 -5.17
CA LEU A 473 3.49 -17.49 -3.87
C LEU A 473 3.66 -15.96 -3.87
N TYR A 474 4.21 -15.40 -4.95
CA TYR A 474 4.39 -13.96 -5.08
C TYR A 474 3.07 -13.16 -5.08
N HIS A 475 1.99 -13.75 -5.59
CA HIS A 475 0.67 -13.12 -5.70
C HIS A 475 -0.34 -13.57 -4.64
N THR A 476 0.08 -14.34 -3.63
CA THR A 476 -0.79 -14.90 -2.58
C THR A 476 -1.64 -13.84 -1.87
N ASN A 477 -1.10 -12.64 -1.64
CA ASN A 477 -1.82 -11.54 -0.99
C ASN A 477 -3.05 -11.01 -1.78
N ILE A 478 -3.20 -11.34 -3.07
CA ILE A 478 -4.45 -11.12 -3.81
C ILE A 478 -5.23 -12.41 -3.92
N LEU A 479 -4.54 -13.47 -4.32
CA LEU A 479 -5.16 -14.74 -4.71
C LEU A 479 -5.89 -15.37 -3.53
N LEU A 480 -5.27 -15.39 -2.34
CA LEU A 480 -5.82 -16.03 -1.16
C LEU A 480 -7.09 -15.33 -0.65
N PRO A 481 -7.15 -13.99 -0.47
CA PRO A 481 -8.43 -13.33 -0.16
C PRO A 481 -9.52 -13.58 -1.21
N ARG A 482 -9.18 -13.59 -2.51
CA ARG A 482 -10.17 -13.90 -3.55
C ARG A 482 -10.65 -15.34 -3.44
N TYR A 483 -9.76 -16.28 -3.20
CA TYR A 483 -10.08 -17.69 -3.03
C TYR A 483 -10.99 -17.91 -1.81
N ILE A 484 -10.68 -17.29 -0.67
CA ILE A 484 -11.54 -17.32 0.54
C ILE A 484 -12.94 -16.79 0.22
N SER A 485 -13.05 -15.64 -0.46
CA SER A 485 -14.35 -15.10 -0.89
C SER A 485 -15.14 -16.08 -1.76
N LEU A 486 -14.47 -16.82 -2.64
CA LEU A 486 -15.12 -17.83 -3.50
C LEU A 486 -15.54 -19.07 -2.70
N LEU A 487 -14.76 -19.50 -1.70
CA LEU A 487 -15.11 -20.62 -0.82
C LEU A 487 -16.41 -20.36 -0.05
N TYR A 488 -16.65 -19.11 0.37
CA TYR A 488 -17.91 -18.71 1.01
C TYR A 488 -19.09 -18.64 0.03
N SER A 489 -18.84 -18.29 -1.23
CA SER A 489 -19.93 -18.07 -2.21
C SER A 489 -20.66 -19.33 -2.68
N GLY A 490 -20.19 -20.53 -2.34
CA GLY A 490 -20.94 -21.80 -2.42
C GLY A 490 -21.48 -22.23 -3.80
N ASN A 491 -21.16 -21.53 -4.88
CA ASN A 491 -21.95 -21.58 -6.13
C ASN A 491 -21.56 -22.65 -7.17
N ASP A 492 -20.84 -23.72 -6.81
CA ASP A 492 -20.61 -24.84 -7.76
C ASP A 492 -21.13 -26.16 -7.19
N SER A 493 -22.19 -26.66 -7.85
CA SER A 493 -22.73 -28.01 -7.74
C SER A 493 -21.75 -29.07 -8.29
N ASP A 494 -21.71 -30.19 -7.56
CA ASP A 494 -21.27 -31.56 -7.89
C ASP A 494 -19.78 -31.93 -7.99
N GLU A 495 -18.82 -31.03 -8.26
CA GLU A 495 -17.38 -31.39 -8.17
C GLU A 495 -16.52 -30.28 -7.54
N TRP A 496 -16.23 -30.42 -6.26
CA TRP A 496 -15.29 -29.53 -5.58
C TRP A 496 -13.85 -29.79 -6.03
N VAL A 497 -13.16 -28.73 -6.48
CA VAL A 497 -11.75 -28.81 -6.88
C VAL A 497 -10.87 -29.09 -5.66
N GLN A 498 -10.23 -30.26 -5.63
CA GLN A 498 -9.35 -30.71 -4.53
C GLN A 498 -7.86 -30.40 -4.74
N ARG A 499 -7.51 -29.65 -5.80
CA ARG A 499 -6.10 -29.37 -6.14
C ARG A 499 -5.39 -28.65 -4.99
N LYS A 500 -4.19 -29.11 -4.65
CA LYS A 500 -3.32 -28.42 -3.68
C LYS A 500 -2.70 -27.16 -4.27
N TYR A 501 -2.76 -26.09 -3.48
CA TYR A 501 -2.10 -24.82 -3.75
C TYR A 501 -0.89 -24.61 -2.84
N PRO A 502 0.00 -23.66 -3.13
CA PRO A 502 1.20 -23.42 -2.34
C PRO A 502 0.97 -23.04 -0.87
N TRP A 503 -0.26 -22.66 -0.50
CA TRP A 503 -0.69 -22.38 0.88
C TRP A 503 -1.24 -23.62 1.62
N ASP A 504 -1.34 -24.78 0.96
CA ASP A 504 -1.86 -26.03 1.54
C ASP A 504 -0.79 -26.89 2.23
N ARG A 505 0.30 -26.27 2.72
CA ARG A 505 1.51 -26.99 3.18
C ARG A 505 1.26 -27.87 4.42
N ASP A 506 0.32 -27.47 5.27
CA ASP A 506 0.05 -28.11 6.56
C ASP A 506 -1.20 -29.01 6.54
N ILE A 507 -1.75 -29.27 5.35
CA ILE A 507 -2.99 -30.05 5.19
C ILE A 507 -2.65 -31.52 5.00
N LEU A 508 -3.13 -32.34 5.94
CA LEU A 508 -3.02 -33.80 5.89
C LEU A 508 -4.05 -34.36 4.91
N ASP A 509 -3.58 -34.99 3.83
CA ASP A 509 -4.42 -35.55 2.74
C ASP A 509 -5.35 -36.69 3.15
N ASN A 510 -5.12 -37.32 4.31
CA ASN A 510 -5.69 -38.62 4.63
C ASN A 510 -6.81 -38.59 5.68
N SER A 511 -7.56 -37.49 5.82
CA SER A 511 -8.59 -37.36 6.88
C SER A 511 -10.00 -37.86 6.51
N GLY A 512 -10.20 -38.42 5.30
CA GLY A 512 -11.50 -38.98 4.89
C GLY A 512 -12.64 -37.96 4.75
N LYS A 513 -12.29 -36.67 4.77
CA LYS A 513 -13.23 -35.54 4.73
C LYS A 513 -13.47 -35.02 3.31
N PRO A 514 -14.64 -34.43 3.03
CA PRO A 514 -15.09 -34.17 1.66
C PRO A 514 -14.34 -33.03 0.95
N PHE A 515 -13.67 -32.12 1.65
CA PHE A 515 -12.95 -31.01 1.01
C PHE A 515 -11.60 -30.72 1.65
N LYS A 516 -10.50 -31.14 0.99
CA LYS A 516 -9.11 -30.89 1.42
C LYS A 516 -8.88 -31.21 2.90
N GLY A 517 -9.52 -32.26 3.40
CA GLY A 517 -9.44 -32.63 4.81
C GLY A 517 -10.31 -31.83 5.79
N PHE A 518 -11.33 -31.13 5.29
CA PHE A 518 -12.34 -30.38 6.05
C PHE A 518 -13.76 -30.80 5.67
N ASN A 519 -14.74 -30.58 6.56
CA ASN A 519 -16.12 -31.02 6.33
C ASN A 519 -16.82 -30.13 5.29
N SER A 520 -16.34 -28.90 5.09
CA SER A 520 -16.90 -27.97 4.12
C SER A 520 -15.83 -27.00 3.57
N PRO A 521 -16.07 -26.38 2.40
CA PRO A 521 -15.28 -25.26 1.89
C PRO A 521 -15.17 -24.09 2.88
N VAL A 522 -16.22 -23.85 3.67
CA VAL A 522 -16.26 -22.79 4.69
C VAL A 522 -15.32 -23.07 5.86
N GLU A 523 -15.29 -24.30 6.38
CA GLU A 523 -14.34 -24.68 7.43
C GLU A 523 -12.88 -24.51 6.97
N TYR A 524 -12.60 -24.88 5.72
CA TYR A 524 -11.29 -24.67 5.13
C TYR A 524 -10.98 -23.18 4.93
N ALA A 525 -11.96 -22.35 4.54
CA ALA A 525 -11.79 -20.90 4.47
C ALA A 525 -11.43 -20.29 5.84
N ARG A 526 -12.10 -20.72 6.92
CA ARG A 526 -11.79 -20.37 8.31
C ARG A 526 -10.37 -20.78 8.70
N HIS A 527 -9.95 -22.00 8.33
CA HIS A 527 -8.59 -22.49 8.56
C HIS A 527 -7.55 -21.62 7.86
N LEU A 528 -7.71 -21.39 6.54
CA LEU A 528 -6.82 -20.53 5.76
C LEU A 528 -6.72 -19.12 6.34
N TYR A 529 -7.84 -18.55 6.78
CA TYR A 529 -7.86 -17.24 7.43
C TYR A 529 -7.03 -17.22 8.73
N GLY A 530 -7.12 -18.29 9.53
CA GLY A 530 -6.40 -18.43 10.79
C GLY A 530 -4.90 -18.70 10.63
N THR A 531 -4.49 -19.48 9.63
CA THR A 531 -3.11 -20.00 9.53
C THR A 531 -2.26 -19.30 8.47
N CYS A 532 -2.83 -18.88 7.34
CA CYS A 532 -2.05 -18.38 6.21
C CYS A 532 -1.75 -16.87 6.26
N PHE A 533 -2.47 -16.09 7.06
CA PHE A 533 -2.23 -14.65 7.20
C PHE A 533 -1.42 -14.33 8.47
N GLN A 534 -0.12 -14.12 8.32
CA GLN A 534 0.75 -13.67 9.42
C GLN A 534 0.36 -12.29 9.97
N LYS A 535 -0.15 -11.40 9.10
CA LYS A 535 -0.70 -10.10 9.48
C LYS A 535 -1.96 -9.84 8.67
N LYS A 536 -3.07 -9.57 9.37
CA LYS A 536 -4.37 -9.30 8.76
C LYS A 536 -4.54 -7.79 8.57
N SER A 537 -4.98 -7.36 7.39
CA SER A 537 -5.40 -5.98 7.14
C SER A 537 -6.91 -5.87 7.22
N ALA A 538 -7.45 -4.66 7.40
CA ALA A 538 -8.90 -4.43 7.35
C ALA A 538 -9.54 -4.99 6.07
N ARG A 539 -8.82 -5.05 4.94
CA ARG A 539 -9.29 -5.70 3.71
C ARG A 539 -9.47 -7.21 3.89
N ILE A 540 -8.49 -7.89 4.49
CA ILE A 540 -8.54 -9.34 4.71
C ILE A 540 -9.63 -9.67 5.73
N VAL A 541 -9.72 -8.89 6.81
CA VAL A 541 -10.79 -9.01 7.81
C VAL A 541 -12.15 -8.79 7.15
N GLY A 542 -12.30 -7.75 6.33
CA GLY A 542 -13.54 -7.46 5.59
C GLY A 542 -13.99 -8.62 4.68
N VAL A 543 -13.08 -9.27 3.97
CA VAL A 543 -13.40 -10.45 3.14
C VAL A 543 -13.93 -11.61 3.99
N MET A 544 -13.30 -11.86 5.14
CA MET A 544 -13.75 -12.90 6.07
C MET A 544 -15.13 -12.57 6.64
N LEU A 545 -15.33 -11.35 7.13
CA LEU A 545 -16.60 -10.89 7.68
C LEU A 545 -17.72 -10.91 6.63
N GLU A 546 -17.44 -10.55 5.37
CA GLU A 546 -18.43 -10.62 4.29
C GLU A 546 -18.91 -12.04 4.05
N GLY A 547 -18.03 -13.04 4.17
CA GLY A 547 -18.40 -14.45 4.07
C GLY A 547 -19.17 -14.96 5.28
N GLU A 548 -18.71 -14.64 6.49
CA GLU A 548 -19.39 -15.02 7.73
C GLU A 548 -20.77 -14.37 7.87
N ALA A 549 -20.94 -13.16 7.34
CA ALA A 549 -22.24 -12.49 7.30
C ALA A 549 -23.30 -13.29 6.55
N GLU A 550 -22.91 -14.18 5.63
CA GLU A 550 -23.82 -15.02 4.85
C GLU A 550 -24.12 -16.37 5.51
N ILE A 551 -23.24 -16.85 6.40
CA ILE A 551 -23.31 -18.19 7.00
C ILE A 551 -23.67 -18.14 8.50
N GLU A 552 -22.95 -17.34 9.29
CA GLU A 552 -23.11 -17.20 10.74
C GLU A 552 -23.20 -15.71 11.16
N PRO A 553 -24.28 -15.00 10.78
CA PRO A 553 -24.43 -13.56 11.04
C PRO A 553 -24.34 -13.17 12.53
N ALA A 554 -24.72 -14.07 13.44
CA ALA A 554 -24.66 -13.86 14.89
C ALA A 554 -23.23 -13.67 15.43
N ASN A 555 -22.23 -14.32 14.82
CA ASN A 555 -20.84 -14.32 15.29
C ASN A 555 -19.98 -13.23 14.63
N VAL A 556 -20.53 -12.50 13.65
CA VAL A 556 -19.78 -11.52 12.84
C VAL A 556 -19.25 -10.38 13.69
N TYR A 557 -20.04 -9.84 14.62
CA TYR A 557 -19.61 -8.68 15.41
C TYR A 557 -18.50 -9.03 16.42
N GLU A 558 -18.55 -10.21 17.03
CA GLU A 558 -17.47 -10.66 17.91
C GLU A 558 -16.17 -10.87 17.13
N THR A 559 -16.25 -11.41 15.91
CA THR A 559 -15.08 -11.49 15.01
C THR A 559 -14.57 -10.11 14.62
N TYR A 560 -15.46 -9.16 14.34
CA TYR A 560 -15.12 -7.78 14.03
C TYR A 560 -14.37 -7.10 15.20
N LYS A 561 -14.88 -7.21 16.43
CA LYS A 561 -14.22 -6.64 17.63
C LYS A 561 -12.84 -7.25 17.84
N ARG A 562 -12.77 -8.58 17.86
CA ARG A 562 -11.52 -9.32 18.11
C ARG A 562 -10.43 -8.93 17.13
N GLU A 563 -10.74 -8.85 15.84
CA GLU A 563 -9.73 -8.62 14.80
C GLU A 563 -9.37 -7.15 14.60
N LEU A 564 -10.30 -6.21 14.82
CA LEU A 564 -10.05 -4.79 14.56
C LEU A 564 -9.73 -3.99 15.83
N ARG A 565 -10.35 -4.30 16.96
CA ARG A 565 -10.14 -3.60 18.23
C ARG A 565 -9.09 -4.31 19.07
N ASP A 566 -9.33 -5.57 19.43
CA ASP A 566 -8.55 -6.24 20.47
C ASP A 566 -7.14 -6.64 19.99
N ASN A 567 -7.01 -7.08 18.74
CA ASN A 567 -5.75 -7.60 18.19
C ASN A 567 -4.98 -6.59 17.31
N GLY A 568 -5.61 -5.49 16.89
CA GLY A 568 -5.19 -4.82 15.65
C GLY A 568 -4.99 -3.31 15.70
N ASP A 569 -5.68 -2.58 16.59
CA ASP A 569 -5.88 -1.12 16.45
C ASP A 569 -6.13 -0.71 14.98
N LEU A 570 -6.93 -1.52 14.26
CA LEU A 570 -7.20 -1.33 12.83
C LEU A 570 -8.53 -0.60 12.65
N VAL A 571 -8.51 0.48 11.88
CA VAL A 571 -9.75 1.16 11.49
C VAL A 571 -10.51 0.33 10.45
N PRO A 572 -11.82 0.09 10.64
CA PRO A 572 -12.63 -0.67 9.70
C PRO A 572 -12.67 0.01 8.33
N ASN A 573 -12.73 -0.77 7.26
CA ASN A 573 -12.91 -0.25 5.91
C ASN A 573 -14.37 -0.42 5.43
N ASN A 574 -14.64 0.06 4.21
CA ASN A 574 -15.94 -0.09 3.55
C ASN A 574 -16.48 -1.54 3.55
N SER A 575 -15.62 -2.55 3.36
CA SER A 575 -16.03 -3.96 3.36
C SER A 575 -16.40 -4.46 4.76
N CYS A 576 -15.66 -4.06 5.81
CA CYS A 576 -15.99 -4.39 7.19
C CYS A 576 -17.39 -3.85 7.56
N LEU A 577 -17.64 -2.57 7.28
CA LEU A 577 -18.94 -1.94 7.58
C LEU A 577 -20.07 -2.57 6.74
N LEU A 578 -19.81 -2.87 5.47
CA LEU A 578 -20.78 -3.53 4.60
C LEU A 578 -21.11 -4.95 5.08
N ALA A 579 -20.13 -5.70 5.58
CA ALA A 579 -20.35 -7.01 6.18
C ALA A 579 -21.24 -6.93 7.42
N LEU A 580 -21.01 -5.96 8.30
CA LEU A 580 -21.85 -5.72 9.47
C LEU A 580 -23.30 -5.40 9.07
N ILE A 581 -23.49 -4.49 8.11
CA ILE A 581 -24.82 -4.15 7.57
C ILE A 581 -25.50 -5.40 6.99
N LYS A 582 -24.78 -6.18 6.18
CA LYS A 582 -25.31 -7.43 5.60
C LYS A 582 -25.77 -8.39 6.68
N ALA A 583 -24.95 -8.63 7.70
CA ALA A 583 -25.26 -9.54 8.79
C ALA A 583 -26.48 -9.06 9.59
N ALA A 584 -26.56 -7.77 9.92
CA ALA A 584 -27.67 -7.19 10.69
C ALA A 584 -29.02 -7.22 9.96
N VAL A 585 -29.01 -7.27 8.62
CA VAL A 585 -30.23 -7.37 7.81
C VAL A 585 -30.77 -8.80 7.74
N GLN A 586 -29.96 -9.81 8.07
CA GLN A 586 -30.40 -11.20 8.07
C GLN A 586 -31.33 -11.49 9.25
N SER A 587 -32.39 -12.25 8.97
CA SER A 587 -33.32 -12.71 9.99
C SER A 587 -32.86 -14.08 10.51
N PRO A 588 -32.57 -14.21 11.82
CA PRO A 588 -32.12 -15.49 12.38
C PRO A 588 -33.27 -16.52 12.40
N PRO A 589 -32.94 -17.82 12.43
CA PRO A 589 -33.95 -18.86 12.63
C PRO A 589 -34.61 -18.68 14.00
N GLY A 590 -35.90 -18.36 14.01
CA GLY A 590 -36.70 -18.19 15.24
C GLY A 590 -37.02 -16.76 15.65
N GLY A 591 -36.63 -15.73 14.87
CA GLY A 591 -37.03 -14.36 15.15
C GLY A 591 -36.79 -13.37 14.02
N PRO A 592 -37.50 -12.21 14.01
CA PRO A 592 -37.32 -11.21 12.97
C PRO A 592 -36.02 -10.40 13.10
N TYR A 593 -35.39 -10.40 14.28
CA TYR A 593 -34.24 -9.54 14.60
C TYR A 593 -33.03 -10.34 15.07
N LEU A 594 -31.84 -9.88 14.66
CA LEU A 594 -30.56 -10.35 15.13
C LEU A 594 -30.08 -9.51 16.33
N PHE A 595 -29.49 -10.17 17.33
CA PHE A 595 -28.89 -9.54 18.51
C PHE A 595 -27.39 -9.82 18.54
N TRP A 596 -26.62 -8.83 19.00
CA TRP A 596 -25.19 -8.97 19.31
C TRP A 596 -24.95 -8.54 20.75
N GLY A 597 -24.86 -9.52 21.64
CA GLY A 597 -24.99 -9.29 23.08
C GLY A 597 -26.42 -8.83 23.41
N ASP A 598 -26.54 -7.76 24.20
CA ASP A 598 -27.82 -7.24 24.67
C ASP A 598 -28.47 -6.21 23.72
N LEU A 599 -27.81 -5.90 22.59
CA LEU A 599 -28.24 -4.88 21.65
C LEU A 599 -28.72 -5.49 20.33
N TYR A 600 -29.68 -4.82 19.68
CA TYR A 600 -30.05 -5.16 18.31
C TYR A 600 -28.85 -4.93 17.40
N ALA A 601 -28.57 -5.91 16.52
CA ALA A 601 -27.46 -5.81 15.57
C ALA A 601 -27.55 -4.51 14.74
N THR A 602 -28.76 -4.09 14.38
CA THR A 602 -29.00 -2.83 13.65
C THR A 602 -28.55 -1.59 14.41
N GLN A 603 -28.78 -1.52 15.73
CA GLN A 603 -28.33 -0.41 16.58
C GLN A 603 -26.81 -0.36 16.67
N VAL A 604 -26.18 -1.52 16.84
CA VAL A 604 -24.72 -1.66 16.83
C VAL A 604 -24.15 -1.18 15.49
N VAL A 605 -24.74 -1.61 14.37
CA VAL A 605 -24.32 -1.17 13.03
C VAL A 605 -24.47 0.34 12.86
N ILE A 606 -25.57 0.94 13.31
CA ILE A 606 -25.76 2.39 13.24
C ILE A 606 -24.66 3.12 14.01
N HIS A 607 -24.33 2.66 15.21
CA HIS A 607 -23.25 3.25 16.01
C HIS A 607 -21.89 3.08 15.31
N GLU A 608 -21.52 1.86 14.90
CA GLU A 608 -20.26 1.62 14.21
C GLU A 608 -20.15 2.43 12.91
N PHE A 609 -21.25 2.57 12.16
CA PHE A 609 -21.29 3.37 10.95
C PHE A 609 -21.04 4.86 11.27
N LYS A 610 -21.76 5.45 12.23
CA LYS A 610 -21.58 6.86 12.61
C LYS A 610 -20.20 7.15 13.19
N SER A 611 -19.65 6.23 13.98
CA SER A 611 -18.34 6.38 14.61
C SER A 611 -17.20 6.31 13.59
N ASN A 612 -17.32 5.46 12.58
CA ASN A 612 -16.23 5.16 11.65
C ASN A 612 -16.36 5.78 10.26
N VAL A 613 -17.50 6.38 9.91
CA VAL A 613 -17.71 7.10 8.64
C VAL A 613 -17.56 8.61 8.85
N GLN A 614 -16.87 9.29 7.94
CA GLN A 614 -16.64 10.74 8.01
C GLN A 614 -17.96 11.48 8.16
N GLN A 615 -18.04 12.45 9.08
CA GLN A 615 -19.24 13.26 9.32
C GLN A 615 -19.20 14.61 8.58
N ASP A 616 -17.99 15.10 8.28
CA ASP A 616 -17.72 16.40 7.66
C ASP A 616 -16.46 16.31 6.79
N VAL A 617 -16.30 17.21 5.81
CA VAL A 617 -15.04 17.38 5.07
C VAL A 617 -13.89 17.76 6.01
N SER A 618 -14.17 18.49 7.10
CA SER A 618 -13.15 18.86 8.08
C SER A 618 -12.80 17.75 9.08
N ASP A 619 -13.47 16.60 9.02
CA ASP A 619 -13.33 15.52 10.00
C ASP A 619 -11.99 14.79 9.75
N THR A 620 -10.94 15.22 10.44
CA THR A 620 -9.55 14.72 10.29
C THR A 620 -9.34 13.33 10.90
N ASN A 621 -10.32 12.78 11.61
CA ASN A 621 -10.26 11.57 12.45
C ASN A 621 -10.19 10.23 11.70
N TYR A 622 -9.51 10.19 10.55
CA TYR A 622 -9.18 8.96 9.81
C TYR A 622 -10.35 8.03 9.46
N LYS A 623 -11.58 8.57 9.46
CA LYS A 623 -12.80 7.85 9.18
C LYS A 623 -12.92 7.48 7.69
N VAL A 624 -13.73 6.46 7.42
CA VAL A 624 -14.04 5.96 6.08
C VAL A 624 -14.84 6.99 5.30
N TYR A 625 -14.40 7.30 4.07
CA TYR A 625 -15.24 8.00 3.10
C TYR A 625 -16.15 6.98 2.39
N PRO A 626 -17.47 7.08 2.58
CA PRO A 626 -18.41 6.08 2.09
C PRO A 626 -18.62 6.18 0.57
N ASN A 627 -18.80 5.04 -0.09
CA ASN A 627 -19.16 4.98 -1.51
C ASN A 627 -20.66 4.70 -1.70
N ASP A 628 -21.18 4.87 -2.92
CA ASP A 628 -22.58 4.58 -3.27
C ASP A 628 -23.05 3.18 -2.89
N LYS A 629 -22.17 2.17 -2.94
CA LYS A 629 -22.54 0.80 -2.55
C LYS A 629 -22.80 0.70 -1.05
N LEU A 630 -21.94 1.32 -0.23
CA LEU A 630 -22.08 1.33 1.22
C LEU A 630 -23.32 2.13 1.64
N TRP A 631 -23.51 3.33 1.07
CA TRP A 631 -24.69 4.15 1.33
C TRP A 631 -25.99 3.42 1.03
N ARG A 632 -26.12 2.83 -0.15
CA ARG A 632 -27.31 2.07 -0.54
C ARG A 632 -27.64 0.95 0.44
N LYS A 633 -26.63 0.17 0.86
CA LYS A 633 -26.86 -0.91 1.83
C LYS A 633 -27.26 -0.38 3.21
N TYR A 634 -26.68 0.73 3.63
CA TYR A 634 -27.07 1.40 4.87
C TYR A 634 -28.51 1.92 4.80
N ILE A 635 -28.89 2.61 3.73
CA ILE A 635 -30.26 3.09 3.47
C ILE A 635 -31.26 1.93 3.47
N GLN A 636 -30.95 0.83 2.77
CA GLN A 636 -31.80 -0.37 2.72
C GLN A 636 -32.03 -0.97 4.11
N MET A 637 -30.99 -1.03 4.95
CA MET A 637 -31.11 -1.50 6.33
C MET A 637 -32.00 -0.57 7.16
N LEU A 638 -31.74 0.74 7.12
CA LEU A 638 -32.54 1.71 7.88
C LEU A 638 -34.01 1.70 7.46
N ALA A 639 -34.29 1.58 6.16
CA ALA A 639 -35.64 1.48 5.62
C ALA A 639 -36.35 0.20 6.10
N LYS A 640 -35.67 -0.96 6.05
CA LYS A 640 -36.23 -2.24 6.50
C LYS A 640 -36.66 -2.24 7.97
N PHE A 641 -35.94 -1.51 8.81
CA PHE A 641 -36.19 -1.45 10.26
C PHE A 641 -36.77 -0.10 10.72
N GLU A 642 -37.29 0.71 9.80
CA GLU A 642 -38.04 1.95 10.06
C GLU A 642 -37.28 3.02 10.88
N TYR A 643 -35.96 3.12 10.72
CA TYR A 643 -35.15 4.17 11.33
C TYR A 643 -35.26 5.51 10.55
N ILE A 644 -36.45 6.11 10.55
CA ILE A 644 -36.78 7.31 9.76
C ILE A 644 -35.94 8.53 10.15
N SER A 645 -35.62 8.68 11.45
CA SER A 645 -34.75 9.76 11.93
C SER A 645 -33.36 9.69 11.30
N GLU A 646 -32.78 8.49 11.27
CA GLU A 646 -31.47 8.23 10.67
C GLU A 646 -31.48 8.48 9.16
N LEU A 647 -32.54 8.04 8.46
CA LEU A 647 -32.71 8.29 7.03
C LEU A 647 -32.79 9.79 6.71
N SER A 648 -33.47 10.56 7.55
CA SER A 648 -33.70 11.99 7.33
C SER A 648 -32.41 12.83 7.45
N ASP A 649 -31.42 12.34 8.20
CA ASP A 649 -30.15 13.04 8.39
C ASP A 649 -29.15 12.79 7.24
N ILE A 650 -29.38 11.79 6.37
CA ILE A 650 -28.44 11.41 5.31
C ILE A 650 -28.19 12.55 4.31
N ILE A 651 -29.23 13.30 3.91
CA ILE A 651 -29.05 14.42 2.97
C ILE A 651 -28.12 15.49 3.55
N LYS A 652 -28.37 15.90 4.80
CA LYS A 652 -27.50 16.86 5.52
C LYS A 652 -26.08 16.33 5.67
N TRP A 653 -25.95 15.02 5.89
CA TRP A 653 -24.66 14.37 5.99
C TRP A 653 -23.92 14.40 4.64
N TRP A 654 -24.58 14.08 3.54
CA TRP A 654 -23.99 14.19 2.19
C TRP A 654 -23.58 15.63 1.84
N GLU A 655 -24.37 16.62 2.23
CA GLU A 655 -24.03 18.04 2.07
C GLU A 655 -22.76 18.42 2.83
N LYS A 656 -22.67 18.06 4.12
CA LYS A 656 -21.47 18.28 4.94
C LYS A 656 -20.23 17.59 4.39
N LEU A 657 -20.41 16.44 3.72
CA LEU A 657 -19.32 15.70 3.08
C LEU A 657 -18.96 16.20 1.69
N LYS A 658 -19.75 17.11 1.10
CA LYS A 658 -19.71 17.42 -0.34
C LYS A 658 -19.77 16.15 -1.20
N PHE A 659 -20.50 15.14 -0.73
CA PHE A 659 -20.70 13.88 -1.44
C PHE A 659 -21.69 14.09 -2.58
N VAL A 660 -21.36 13.61 -3.78
CA VAL A 660 -22.26 13.66 -4.95
C VAL A 660 -22.78 12.25 -5.22
N PRO A 661 -24.03 11.93 -4.83
CA PRO A 661 -24.60 10.60 -5.00
C PRO A 661 -24.82 10.28 -6.49
N GLN A 662 -24.65 9.00 -6.85
CA GLN A 662 -25.18 8.50 -8.12
C GLN A 662 -26.72 8.55 -8.10
N GLN A 663 -27.31 8.73 -9.28
CA GLN A 663 -28.77 8.78 -9.46
C GLN A 663 -29.49 7.65 -8.71
N LYS A 664 -29.01 6.41 -8.87
CA LYS A 664 -29.60 5.26 -8.18
C LYS A 664 -29.53 5.35 -6.64
N THR A 665 -28.43 5.86 -6.09
CA THR A 665 -28.27 6.03 -4.63
C THR A 665 -29.21 7.07 -4.06
N LEU A 666 -29.38 8.20 -4.78
CA LEU A 666 -30.34 9.23 -4.41
C LEU A 666 -31.78 8.71 -4.49
N TYR A 667 -32.11 7.93 -5.52
CA TYR A 667 -33.44 7.34 -5.68
C TYR A 667 -33.76 6.38 -4.54
N GLU A 668 -32.81 5.52 -4.16
CA GLU A 668 -32.99 4.59 -3.02
C GLU A 668 -33.25 5.33 -1.70
N LEU A 669 -32.60 6.48 -1.47
CA LEU A 669 -32.88 7.32 -0.30
C LEU A 669 -34.28 7.93 -0.34
N LEU A 670 -34.66 8.51 -1.47
CA LEU A 670 -35.96 9.18 -1.62
C LEU A 670 -37.13 8.21 -1.51
N VAL A 671 -36.98 6.98 -2.02
CA VAL A 671 -38.01 5.93 -1.85
C VAL A 671 -38.11 5.47 -0.40
N ALA A 672 -36.99 5.41 0.32
CA ALA A 672 -36.95 5.01 1.73
C ALA A 672 -37.55 6.05 2.69
N LEU A 673 -37.57 7.33 2.30
CA LEU A 673 -38.20 8.39 3.09
C LEU A 673 -39.73 8.38 2.94
N PRO A 674 -40.48 8.90 3.93
CA PRO A 674 -41.90 9.10 3.77
C PRO A 674 -42.19 10.04 2.59
N GLU A 675 -43.23 9.74 1.81
CA GLU A 675 -43.48 10.36 0.51
C GLU A 675 -43.58 11.90 0.57
N GLN A 676 -44.19 12.43 1.63
CA GLN A 676 -44.29 13.87 1.84
C GLN A 676 -42.92 14.55 1.97
N TYR A 677 -41.93 13.88 2.58
CA TYR A 677 -40.58 14.41 2.73
C TYR A 677 -39.82 14.34 1.42
N ALA A 678 -39.89 13.22 0.71
CA ALA A 678 -39.26 13.06 -0.61
C ALA A 678 -39.77 14.11 -1.61
N ASN A 679 -41.09 14.31 -1.68
CA ASN A 679 -41.70 15.29 -2.57
C ASN A 679 -41.27 16.73 -2.24
N ARG A 680 -41.17 17.08 -0.95
CA ARG A 680 -40.67 18.39 -0.51
C ARG A 680 -39.24 18.65 -0.95
N TYR A 681 -38.35 17.65 -0.82
CA TYR A 681 -36.97 17.78 -1.29
C TYR A 681 -36.90 17.98 -2.81
N ILE A 682 -37.63 17.18 -3.58
CA ILE A 682 -37.67 17.32 -5.04
C ILE A 682 -38.14 18.74 -5.43
N ILE A 683 -39.29 19.19 -4.90
CA ILE A 683 -39.84 20.51 -5.21
C ILE A 683 -38.88 21.64 -4.81
N HIS A 684 -38.27 21.54 -3.62
CA HIS A 684 -37.33 22.54 -3.14
C HIS A 684 -36.13 22.70 -4.06
N PHE A 685 -35.50 21.59 -4.45
CA PHE A 685 -34.29 21.62 -5.28
C PHE A 685 -34.56 21.89 -6.76
N THR A 686 -35.73 21.49 -7.30
CA THR A 686 -36.14 21.91 -8.66
C THR A 686 -36.34 23.42 -8.72
N THR A 687 -36.99 24.01 -7.71
CA THR A 687 -37.24 25.46 -7.63
C THR A 687 -35.92 26.24 -7.49
N LEU A 688 -34.98 25.75 -6.67
CA LEU A 688 -33.65 26.36 -6.55
C LEU A 688 -32.91 26.37 -7.89
N ARG A 689 -32.94 25.26 -8.64
CA ARG A 689 -32.25 25.13 -9.93
C ARG A 689 -32.81 26.06 -11.01
N GLU A 690 -34.11 26.32 -10.98
CA GLU A 690 -34.78 27.29 -11.88
C GLU A 690 -34.46 28.74 -11.51
N SER A 691 -34.19 29.01 -10.22
CA SER A 691 -33.90 30.36 -9.72
C SER A 691 -32.41 30.77 -9.80
N SER A 692 -31.48 29.81 -9.82
CA SER A 692 -30.03 30.08 -9.89
C SER A 692 -29.52 29.90 -11.32
N HIS A 693 -29.27 31.00 -12.04
CA HIS A 693 -28.72 31.00 -13.41
C HIS A 693 -27.21 30.72 -13.51
N GLU A 694 -26.52 30.43 -12.40
CA GLU A 694 -25.10 30.08 -12.37
C GLU A 694 -24.90 28.61 -11.96
N GLU A 695 -23.86 27.97 -12.49
CA GLU A 695 -23.40 26.63 -12.14
C GLU A 695 -23.10 26.56 -10.63
N THR A 696 -24.11 26.25 -9.82
CA THR A 696 -23.98 26.21 -8.36
C THR A 696 -23.33 24.91 -7.93
N GLU A 697 -22.18 25.01 -7.27
CA GLU A 697 -21.52 23.87 -6.62
C GLU A 697 -22.33 23.41 -5.39
N GLY A 698 -22.56 22.10 -5.25
CA GLY A 698 -23.18 21.50 -4.06
C GLY A 698 -24.42 20.64 -4.35
N CYS A 699 -25.40 20.65 -3.45
CA CYS A 699 -26.61 19.82 -3.50
C CYS A 699 -27.47 20.07 -4.76
N SER A 700 -27.36 21.27 -5.36
CA SER A 700 -28.03 21.65 -6.61
C SER A 700 -27.48 20.93 -7.86
N SER A 701 -26.27 20.38 -7.81
CA SER A 701 -25.65 19.65 -8.94
C SER A 701 -25.98 18.15 -8.94
N TRP A 702 -26.72 17.66 -7.93
CA TRP A 702 -27.09 16.26 -7.83
C TRP A 702 -28.12 15.86 -8.90
N PRO A 703 -28.16 14.57 -9.28
CA PRO A 703 -29.08 14.06 -10.29
C PRO A 703 -30.52 13.88 -9.72
N TRP A 704 -31.15 14.98 -9.33
CA TRP A 704 -32.50 15.02 -8.76
C TRP A 704 -33.56 14.45 -9.73
N PRO A 705 -34.37 13.47 -9.31
CA PRO A 705 -35.50 12.98 -10.12
C PRO A 705 -36.63 13.99 -10.20
N THR A 706 -37.43 13.86 -11.26
CA THR A 706 -38.81 14.37 -11.29
C THR A 706 -39.73 13.50 -10.43
N LEU A 707 -40.88 14.05 -10.01
CA LEU A 707 -41.88 13.31 -9.23
C LEU A 707 -42.37 12.04 -9.96
N SER A 708 -42.53 12.12 -11.28
CA SER A 708 -42.94 10.98 -12.11
C SER A 708 -41.86 9.89 -12.21
N GLU A 709 -40.59 10.27 -12.33
CA GLU A 709 -39.47 9.31 -12.32
C GLU A 709 -39.34 8.58 -10.99
N LEU A 710 -39.57 9.27 -9.86
CA LEU A 710 -39.56 8.65 -8.54
C LEU A 710 -40.71 7.64 -8.39
N GLN A 711 -41.92 7.98 -8.82
CA GLN A 711 -43.07 7.08 -8.81
C GLN A 711 -42.83 5.84 -9.68
N ASN A 712 -42.29 6.02 -10.89
CA ASN A 712 -41.93 4.91 -11.76
C ASN A 712 -40.89 3.99 -11.12
N TYR A 713 -39.88 4.56 -10.46
CA TYR A 713 -38.86 3.78 -9.77
C TYR A 713 -39.41 3.00 -8.58
N ARG A 714 -40.33 3.59 -7.81
CA ARG A 714 -41.04 2.95 -6.68
C ARG A 714 -41.95 1.81 -7.12
N ASN A 715 -42.49 1.88 -8.34
CA ASN A 715 -43.33 0.81 -8.90
C ASN A 715 -42.50 -0.34 -9.50
N SER A 716 -41.21 -0.12 -9.73
CA SER A 716 -40.31 -1.06 -10.42
C SER A 716 -39.43 -1.89 -9.48
N ASN A 717 -39.38 -1.55 -8.19
CA ASN A 717 -38.63 -2.24 -7.13
C ASN A 717 -39.50 -2.35 -5.88
#